data_AF-A0A951D3I5-F1
#
_entry.id   AF-A0A951D3I5-F1
#
_cell.length_a   1.000
_cell.length_b   1.000
_cell.length_c   1.000
_cell.angle_alpha   90.00
_cell.angle_beta   90.00
_cell.angle_gamma   90.00
#
_symmetry.space_group_name_H-M   'P 1'
#
loop_
_entity.id
_entity.type
_entity.pdbx_description
1 polymer ?
#
loop_
_entity_poly.entity_id
_entity_poly.type
_entity_poly.pdbx_seq_one_letter_code
_entity_poly.pdbx_strand_id
1 'polypeptide(L)'
;RHRQLGLTDDEYELIVRLLEREPDDVELAMLSLMWSEHCAYKHSKKLLRRLPTEGAHVLLGPGENAGAVEVGEGLAVAFKVESHNHPSAVEPFQGAATGVGGILRDVFAVGARPIAVLDSLRFGEPSESARSRYLLERAVAGIGHYGNSIGVPTVGGEIYFEQSYEQNCLINAMCLGIAPRERLIRSAAAGPGNVVVLLGALTGRDGIGGASVLASAELGEGDEAKRPSVQIGDPFAEKKLLECCLELLERELLVSLQDLGAAGLTSSASEMASKGGVGLDLDVARVPLREAGMEPFEIMISESQERMLCVVDPRRVEDVLGVCERWEVLATPIGTVTSSRRLRVLERGQPVADLPVSVLVDDCPLYDLNPVRPEGALYDAPEPVLSGAESPAETLLALLGSVNLASRRPVFEQYDPVVQARTVRRPEEADAAVLALPDGSAIAVSIDGNGRRVACDPRLGVVEAVFECAANLACVGATPLGLTNCLNFGNPEKQHVAWQLVEAVEGLAEACEALGVPVVGGNVSLYNEAPSGPIFPTPVIGMVGRLPDAARAGRLGFTQAGDAIALVGPFEPSRVGSEVAKLRGERAAGELPPMDMKAVRDAQADVRNRVRVQALHNAHDIAEGGLAVALAECCLAGGIGARVEVALDVFGEAPGRAFVVSGPADALAGLRIIGRVGGEELEIAGELKVAVRELRSAWVGALAAYV
;
A
#
# COMPACT_ATOMS: atom_id res chain seq x y z
N ARG A 1 -12.63 21.25 25.85
CA ARG A 1 -11.17 20.98 25.68
C ARG A 1 -10.96 19.75 24.81
N HIS A 2 -11.53 18.60 25.19
CA HIS A 2 -11.51 17.35 24.42
C HIS A 2 -11.92 17.51 22.94
N ARG A 3 -12.96 18.30 22.63
CA ARG A 3 -13.37 18.59 21.24
C ARG A 3 -12.27 19.20 20.37
N GLN A 4 -11.37 20.02 20.95
CA GLN A 4 -10.24 20.60 20.21
C GLN A 4 -9.17 19.57 19.88
N LEU A 5 -9.18 18.43 20.57
CA LEU A 5 -8.28 17.30 20.36
C LEU A 5 -8.90 16.20 19.49
N GLY A 6 -10.12 16.40 18.97
CA GLY A 6 -10.82 15.45 18.10
C GLY A 6 -11.72 14.44 18.82
N LEU A 7 -11.87 14.53 20.15
CA LEU A 7 -12.79 13.66 20.92
C LEU A 7 -14.21 14.22 20.92
N THR A 8 -15.19 13.33 20.73
CA THR A 8 -16.61 13.61 20.94
C THR A 8 -16.96 13.73 22.43
N ASP A 9 -18.12 14.29 22.74
CA ASP A 9 -18.59 14.38 24.14
C ASP A 9 -18.82 13.00 24.73
N ASP A 10 -19.40 12.06 23.96
CA ASP A 10 -19.67 10.70 24.41
C ASP A 10 -18.38 9.91 24.70
N GLU A 11 -17.34 10.09 23.86
CA GLU A 11 -16.02 9.51 24.10
C GLU A 11 -15.37 10.08 25.36
N TYR A 12 -15.45 11.40 25.57
CA TYR A 12 -14.92 12.01 26.79
C TYR A 12 -15.67 11.52 28.04
N GLU A 13 -16.99 11.45 28.00
CA GLU A 13 -17.78 10.90 29.11
C GLU A 13 -17.44 9.44 29.37
N LEU A 14 -17.20 8.64 28.32
CA LEU A 14 -16.76 7.26 28.46
C LEU A 14 -15.39 7.18 29.12
N ILE A 15 -14.42 8.01 28.71
CA ILE A 15 -13.10 8.12 29.34
C ILE A 15 -13.25 8.41 30.84
N VAL A 16 -14.04 9.43 31.21
CA VAL A 16 -14.26 9.79 32.63
C VAL A 16 -14.85 8.62 33.42
N ARG A 17 -15.79 7.87 32.82
CA ARG A 17 -16.36 6.66 33.45
C ARG A 17 -15.33 5.54 33.61
N LEU A 18 -14.51 5.27 32.60
CA LEU A 18 -13.47 4.22 32.63
C LEU A 18 -12.34 4.53 33.62
N LEU A 19 -11.99 5.81 33.77
CA LEU A 19 -10.96 6.27 34.70
C LEU A 19 -11.48 6.51 36.12
N GLU A 20 -12.80 6.58 36.31
CA GLU A 20 -13.47 7.00 37.56
C GLU A 20 -13.05 8.41 38.05
N ARG A 21 -12.51 9.23 37.14
CA ARG A 21 -12.09 10.62 37.36
C ARG A 21 -11.91 11.34 36.02
N GLU A 22 -11.72 12.65 36.07
CA GLU A 22 -11.30 13.40 34.87
C GLU A 22 -9.83 13.07 34.53
N PRO A 23 -9.50 12.89 33.23
CA PRO A 23 -8.11 12.77 32.78
C PRO A 23 -7.40 14.12 32.90
N ASP A 24 -6.10 14.09 33.21
CA ASP A 24 -5.27 15.28 33.12
C ASP A 24 -4.93 15.64 31.66
N ASP A 25 -4.14 16.70 31.48
CA ASP A 25 -3.75 17.26 30.19
C ASP A 25 -2.95 16.28 29.33
N VAL A 26 -2.05 15.53 29.96
CA VAL A 26 -1.17 14.55 29.30
C VAL A 26 -1.99 13.32 28.92
N GLU A 27 -2.80 12.83 29.85
CA GLU A 27 -3.70 11.70 29.65
C GLU A 27 -4.72 11.96 28.56
N LEU A 28 -5.34 13.14 28.56
CA LEU A 28 -6.32 13.52 27.55
C LEU A 28 -5.69 13.64 26.17
N ALA A 29 -4.46 14.16 26.06
CA ALA A 29 -3.72 14.22 24.80
C ALA A 29 -3.41 12.81 24.27
N MET A 30 -2.90 11.93 25.13
CA MET A 30 -2.61 10.53 24.79
C MET A 30 -3.88 9.80 24.33
N LEU A 31 -4.97 9.89 25.09
CA LEU A 31 -6.24 9.25 24.75
C LEU A 31 -6.85 9.79 23.46
N SER A 32 -6.74 11.10 23.21
CA SER A 32 -7.30 11.71 22.00
C SER A 32 -6.71 11.16 20.71
N LEU A 33 -5.42 10.80 20.72
CA LEU A 33 -4.77 10.19 19.56
C LEU A 33 -5.04 8.70 19.49
N MET A 34 -4.96 7.98 20.62
CA MET A 34 -5.22 6.54 20.64
C MET A 34 -6.67 6.20 20.27
N TRP A 35 -7.63 7.09 20.56
CA TRP A 35 -9.05 6.92 20.19
C TRP A 35 -9.42 7.65 18.88
N SER A 36 -8.42 8.13 18.12
CA SER A 36 -8.65 8.64 16.76
C SER A 36 -9.05 7.50 15.82
N GLU A 37 -9.70 7.81 14.69
CA GLU A 37 -10.01 6.78 13.69
C GLU A 37 -8.73 6.12 13.17
N HIS A 38 -7.68 6.92 12.97
CA HIS A 38 -6.40 6.47 12.46
C HIS A 38 -5.72 5.40 13.33
N CYS A 39 -5.79 5.52 14.66
CA CYS A 39 -5.20 4.53 15.57
C CYS A 39 -6.16 3.41 15.96
N ALA A 40 -7.43 3.71 16.22
CA ALA A 40 -8.38 2.74 16.79
C ALA A 40 -9.21 1.98 15.76
N TYR A 41 -9.30 2.46 14.51
CA TYR A 41 -10.10 1.86 13.45
C TYR A 41 -11.59 1.72 13.85
N LYS A 42 -12.15 2.73 14.51
CA LYS A 42 -13.45 2.63 15.22
C LYS A 42 -14.59 2.19 14.32
N HIS A 43 -14.57 2.58 13.05
CA HIS A 43 -15.61 2.26 12.07
C HIS A 43 -15.29 1.00 11.25
N SER A 44 -14.01 0.64 11.09
CA SER A 44 -13.59 -0.45 10.20
C SER A 44 -13.24 -1.74 10.94
N LYS A 45 -12.80 -1.70 12.20
CA LYS A 45 -12.31 -2.86 12.97
C LYS A 45 -13.31 -4.02 13.05
N LYS A 46 -14.62 -3.72 13.12
CA LYS A 46 -15.67 -4.76 13.10
C LYS A 46 -15.75 -5.45 11.73
N LEU A 47 -15.67 -4.69 10.64
CA LEU A 47 -15.71 -5.22 9.28
C LEU A 47 -14.47 -6.03 8.94
N LEU A 48 -13.28 -5.57 9.35
CA LEU A 48 -12.02 -6.25 9.04
C LEU A 48 -11.93 -7.68 9.59
N ARG A 49 -12.73 -8.02 10.61
CA ARG A 49 -12.86 -9.40 11.12
C ARG A 49 -13.45 -10.40 10.13
N ARG A 50 -14.04 -9.92 9.02
CA ARG A 50 -14.56 -10.74 7.94
C ARG A 50 -13.46 -11.29 7.04
N LEU A 51 -12.29 -10.64 7.03
CA LEU A 51 -11.18 -11.03 6.16
C LEU A 51 -10.53 -12.35 6.64
N PRO A 52 -10.22 -13.29 5.72
CA PRO A 52 -9.52 -14.51 6.10
C PRO A 52 -8.05 -14.19 6.42
N THR A 53 -7.59 -14.51 7.63
CA THR A 53 -6.23 -14.19 8.10
C THR A 53 -5.34 -15.42 8.33
N GLU A 54 -5.93 -16.61 8.26
CA GLU A 54 -5.22 -17.88 8.44
C GLU A 54 -4.81 -18.49 7.09
N GLY A 55 -3.59 -19.00 6.99
CA GLY A 55 -3.12 -19.70 5.80
C GLY A 55 -1.83 -20.47 6.06
N ALA A 56 -1.55 -21.47 5.21
CA ALA A 56 -0.46 -22.43 5.43
C ALA A 56 0.94 -21.79 5.50
N HIS A 57 1.11 -20.62 4.87
CA HIS A 57 2.38 -19.91 4.79
C HIS A 57 2.49 -18.74 5.77
N VAL A 58 1.43 -18.40 6.52
CA VAL A 58 1.44 -17.23 7.41
C VAL A 58 2.31 -17.49 8.63
N LEU A 59 3.28 -16.61 8.86
CA LEU A 59 4.17 -16.61 10.03
C LEU A 59 3.76 -15.54 11.04
N LEU A 60 3.41 -14.35 10.54
CA LEU A 60 2.84 -13.23 11.30
C LEU A 60 1.60 -12.73 10.54
N GLY A 61 0.46 -12.70 11.23
CA GLY A 61 -0.80 -12.15 10.70
C GLY A 61 -1.05 -10.72 11.20
N PRO A 62 -2.28 -10.21 11.04
CA PRO A 62 -2.63 -8.87 11.50
C PRO A 62 -2.41 -8.70 13.01
N GLY A 63 -1.93 -7.51 13.38
CA GLY A 63 -1.66 -7.14 14.78
C GLY A 63 -0.18 -6.92 15.10
N GLU A 64 0.74 -7.40 14.27
CA GLU A 64 2.15 -6.97 14.27
C GLU A 64 2.35 -5.81 13.28
N ASN A 65 3.52 -5.17 13.31
CA ASN A 65 3.80 -3.99 12.48
C ASN A 65 3.84 -4.32 10.99
N ALA A 66 4.17 -5.55 10.62
CA ALA A 66 4.02 -6.08 9.28
C ALA A 66 3.59 -7.55 9.32
N GLY A 67 2.80 -7.97 8.32
CA GLY A 67 2.49 -9.38 8.11
C GLY A 67 3.69 -10.10 7.50
N ALA A 68 3.80 -11.42 7.71
CA ALA A 68 4.90 -12.20 7.15
C ALA A 68 4.47 -13.60 6.69
N VAL A 69 5.05 -14.05 5.58
CA VAL A 69 4.83 -15.39 5.01
C VAL A 69 6.15 -16.15 4.78
N GLU A 70 6.11 -17.48 4.89
CA GLU A 70 7.22 -18.36 4.57
C GLU A 70 7.37 -18.55 3.05
N VAL A 71 8.58 -18.33 2.54
CA VAL A 71 8.90 -18.42 1.10
C VAL A 71 9.85 -19.57 0.76
N GLY A 72 10.04 -20.51 1.68
CA GLY A 72 10.89 -21.71 1.53
C GLY A 72 12.29 -21.55 2.11
N GLU A 73 13.00 -22.67 2.30
CA GLU A 73 14.38 -22.73 2.81
C GLU A 73 14.61 -21.95 4.13
N GLY A 74 13.60 -21.90 4.99
CA GLY A 74 13.67 -21.17 6.26
C GLY A 74 13.62 -19.64 6.12
N LEU A 75 13.31 -19.10 4.93
CA LEU A 75 13.16 -17.67 4.70
C LEU A 75 11.71 -17.22 4.85
N ALA A 76 11.55 -16.01 5.40
CA ALA A 76 10.31 -15.27 5.51
C ALA A 76 10.37 -13.99 4.70
N VAL A 77 9.22 -13.56 4.18
CA VAL A 77 9.01 -12.22 3.64
C VAL A 77 7.98 -11.50 4.50
N ALA A 78 8.40 -10.39 5.09
CA ALA A 78 7.51 -9.46 5.77
C ALA A 78 7.08 -8.36 4.81
N PHE A 79 5.82 -7.96 4.84
CA PHE A 79 5.28 -6.92 3.98
C PHE A 79 4.04 -6.26 4.56
N LYS A 80 3.84 -4.99 4.19
CA LYS A 80 2.69 -4.17 4.56
C LYS A 80 2.54 -3.06 3.52
N VAL A 81 1.31 -2.54 3.39
CA VAL A 81 1.03 -1.28 2.69
C VAL A 81 0.42 -0.29 3.67
N GLU A 82 0.86 0.96 3.61
CA GLU A 82 0.33 2.09 4.38
C GLU A 82 -0.06 3.25 3.48
N SER A 83 -0.77 4.23 4.05
CA SER A 83 -1.15 5.47 3.38
C SER A 83 -0.59 6.70 4.09
N HIS A 84 -0.20 7.73 3.33
CA HIS A 84 0.12 9.04 3.85
C HIS A 84 -0.61 10.16 3.11
N ASN A 85 -1.92 9.99 2.94
CA ASN A 85 -2.79 10.83 2.11
C ASN A 85 -2.86 12.28 2.59
N HIS A 86 -3.34 12.50 3.82
CA HIS A 86 -3.58 13.84 4.35
C HIS A 86 -2.30 14.69 4.45
N PRO A 87 -1.16 14.17 4.96
CA PRO A 87 0.09 14.92 4.96
C PRO A 87 0.56 15.26 3.54
N SER A 88 0.46 14.31 2.61
CA SER A 88 0.84 14.53 1.21
C SER A 88 -0.05 15.57 0.49
N ALA A 89 -1.32 15.70 0.87
CA ALA A 89 -2.20 16.72 0.33
C ALA A 89 -1.83 18.15 0.79
N VAL A 90 -1.10 18.28 1.91
CA VAL A 90 -0.63 19.55 2.49
C VAL A 90 0.80 19.88 2.06
N GLU A 91 1.71 18.92 2.20
CA GLU A 91 3.11 18.99 1.79
C GLU A 91 3.50 17.65 1.11
N PRO A 92 3.42 17.58 -0.24
CA PRO A 92 3.55 16.31 -0.96
C PRO A 92 4.93 15.68 -0.93
N PHE A 93 6.01 16.47 -0.83
CA PHE A 93 7.35 15.91 -0.85
C PHE A 93 7.66 15.16 0.44
N GLN A 94 7.47 15.83 1.57
CA GLN A 94 7.71 15.28 2.89
C GLN A 94 6.66 14.22 3.21
N GLY A 95 5.38 14.46 2.91
CA GLY A 95 4.33 13.46 3.13
C GLY A 95 4.60 12.15 2.39
N ALA A 96 5.08 12.19 1.15
CA ALA A 96 5.43 10.97 0.43
C ALA A 96 6.72 10.34 0.95
N ALA A 97 7.73 11.16 1.28
CA ALA A 97 9.02 10.69 1.81
C ALA A 97 8.89 10.00 3.18
N THR A 98 8.18 10.62 4.13
CA THR A 98 7.93 10.01 5.45
C THR A 98 7.00 8.80 5.36
N GLY A 99 6.17 8.71 4.32
CA GLY A 99 5.34 7.55 4.04
C GLY A 99 6.20 6.33 3.68
N VAL A 100 7.24 6.54 2.86
CA VAL A 100 8.26 5.52 2.58
C VAL A 100 9.05 5.17 3.84
N GLY A 101 9.48 6.16 4.61
CA GLY A 101 10.22 5.92 5.86
C GLY A 101 9.41 5.09 6.87
N GLY A 102 8.16 5.46 7.13
CA GLY A 102 7.25 4.73 8.03
C GLY A 102 7.11 3.25 7.66
N ILE A 103 6.79 2.96 6.40
CA ILE A 103 6.59 1.57 5.96
C ILE A 103 7.89 0.75 6.00
N LEU A 104 9.06 1.39 5.82
CA LEU A 104 10.35 0.72 6.02
C LEU A 104 10.52 0.30 7.49
N ARG A 105 10.19 1.20 8.44
CA ARG A 105 10.26 0.91 9.89
C ARG A 105 9.37 -0.25 10.29
N ASP A 106 8.15 -0.31 9.81
CA ASP A 106 7.25 -1.44 10.06
C ASP A 106 7.90 -2.80 9.73
N VAL A 107 8.53 -2.87 8.55
CA VAL A 107 9.14 -4.10 8.04
C VAL A 107 10.38 -4.50 8.85
N PHE A 108 11.24 -3.55 9.22
CA PHE A 108 12.42 -3.88 10.02
C PHE A 108 12.13 -3.98 11.53
N ALA A 109 10.98 -3.48 12.00
CA ALA A 109 10.50 -3.70 13.37
C ALA A 109 10.24 -5.18 13.65
N VAL A 110 9.76 -5.93 12.66
CA VAL A 110 9.59 -7.40 12.74
C VAL A 110 10.86 -8.18 12.39
N GLY A 111 11.97 -7.46 12.17
CA GLY A 111 13.30 -8.03 11.91
C GLY A 111 13.61 -8.39 10.47
N ALA A 112 12.79 -7.95 9.52
CA ALA A 112 13.02 -8.15 8.11
C ALA A 112 13.82 -7.00 7.50
N ARG A 113 14.86 -7.31 6.72
CA ARG A 113 15.60 -6.31 5.96
C ARG A 113 14.78 -5.86 4.76
N PRO A 114 14.43 -4.57 4.60
CA PRO A 114 13.74 -4.08 3.42
C PRO A 114 14.54 -4.32 2.14
N ILE A 115 13.87 -4.87 1.13
CA ILE A 115 14.44 -5.22 -0.17
C ILE A 115 13.71 -4.60 -1.35
N ALA A 116 12.51 -4.05 -1.14
CA ALA A 116 11.72 -3.40 -2.18
C ALA A 116 10.62 -2.51 -1.60
N VAL A 117 10.29 -1.46 -2.34
CA VAL A 117 9.12 -0.60 -2.16
C VAL A 117 8.28 -0.65 -3.43
N LEU A 118 6.96 -0.52 -3.28
CA LEU A 118 6.04 -0.20 -4.36
C LEU A 118 5.16 0.96 -3.93
N ASP A 119 4.75 1.80 -4.88
CA ASP A 119 3.90 2.95 -4.63
C ASP A 119 2.58 2.86 -5.41
N SER A 120 1.47 3.13 -4.75
CA SER A 120 0.15 3.29 -5.37
C SER A 120 -0.30 4.73 -5.18
N LEU A 121 -0.35 5.48 -6.28
CA LEU A 121 -0.58 6.92 -6.28
C LEU A 121 -1.90 7.28 -6.97
N ARG A 122 -2.65 8.25 -6.41
CA ARG A 122 -3.88 8.78 -6.99
C ARG A 122 -3.91 10.30 -6.93
N PHE A 123 -4.16 10.94 -8.07
CA PHE A 123 -4.20 12.40 -8.18
C PHE A 123 -5.41 12.87 -9.03
N GLY A 124 -5.70 14.17 -8.99
CA GLY A 124 -6.61 14.79 -9.96
C GLY A 124 -6.00 14.90 -11.36
N GLU A 125 -6.77 15.40 -12.32
CA GLU A 125 -6.35 15.47 -13.73
C GLU A 125 -5.19 16.47 -13.94
N PRO A 126 -3.99 16.00 -14.34
CA PRO A 126 -2.81 16.85 -14.44
C PRO A 126 -2.83 17.76 -15.66
N SER A 127 -3.67 17.48 -16.67
CA SER A 127 -3.91 18.36 -17.81
C SER A 127 -4.64 19.65 -17.40
N GLU A 128 -5.51 19.58 -16.40
CA GLU A 128 -6.41 20.66 -16.00
C GLU A 128 -5.98 21.35 -14.71
N SER A 129 -5.33 20.63 -13.79
CA SER A 129 -4.98 21.14 -12.48
C SER A 129 -3.48 21.36 -12.28
N ALA A 130 -3.11 22.61 -11.99
CA ALA A 130 -1.77 22.94 -11.52
C ALA A 130 -1.45 22.34 -10.15
N ARG A 131 -2.47 22.16 -9.29
CA ARG A 131 -2.31 21.52 -7.99
C ARG A 131 -1.99 20.04 -8.17
N SER A 132 -2.71 19.32 -9.02
CA SER A 132 -2.43 17.89 -9.26
C SER A 132 -1.06 17.65 -9.88
N ARG A 133 -0.60 18.53 -10.79
CA ARG A 133 0.80 18.50 -11.28
C ARG A 133 1.81 18.70 -10.15
N TYR A 134 1.57 19.68 -9.27
CA TYR A 134 2.44 19.94 -8.12
C TYR A 134 2.47 18.75 -7.14
N LEU A 135 1.32 18.17 -6.81
CA LEU A 135 1.22 17.00 -5.93
C LEU A 135 1.99 15.80 -6.52
N LEU A 136 1.79 15.52 -7.81
CA LEU A 136 2.47 14.46 -8.54
C LEU A 136 4.00 14.63 -8.51
N GLU A 137 4.50 15.74 -9.04
CA GLU A 137 5.93 16.02 -9.16
C GLU A 137 6.64 15.89 -7.80
N ARG A 138 6.04 16.50 -6.77
CA ARG A 138 6.65 16.55 -5.45
C ARG A 138 6.56 15.23 -4.70
N ALA A 139 5.45 14.48 -4.82
CA ALA A 139 5.32 13.18 -4.20
C ALA A 139 6.30 12.16 -4.80
N VAL A 140 6.40 12.12 -6.13
CA VAL A 140 7.38 11.27 -6.84
C VAL A 140 8.80 11.64 -6.41
N ALA A 141 9.14 12.93 -6.35
CA ALA A 141 10.45 13.37 -5.88
C ALA A 141 10.73 12.99 -4.41
N GLY A 142 9.71 13.01 -3.54
CA GLY A 142 9.81 12.60 -2.14
C GLY A 142 10.08 11.10 -1.97
N ILE A 143 9.33 10.26 -2.69
CA ILE A 143 9.51 8.80 -2.73
C ILE A 143 10.92 8.46 -3.22
N GLY A 144 11.32 9.05 -4.35
CA GLY A 144 12.66 8.84 -4.91
C GLY A 144 13.76 9.32 -3.98
N HIS A 145 13.59 10.48 -3.33
CA HIS A 145 14.57 10.97 -2.36
C HIS A 145 14.80 9.97 -1.22
N TYR A 146 13.73 9.47 -0.60
CA TYR A 146 13.85 8.60 0.57
C TYR A 146 14.39 7.21 0.20
N GLY A 147 13.76 6.53 -0.78
CA GLY A 147 14.12 5.18 -1.22
C GLY A 147 15.55 5.09 -1.76
N ASN A 148 15.95 6.05 -2.61
CA ASN A 148 17.30 6.08 -3.19
C ASN A 148 18.36 6.33 -2.12
N SER A 149 18.09 7.21 -1.15
CA SER A 149 19.06 7.58 -0.11
C SER A 149 19.30 6.45 0.89
N ILE A 150 18.25 5.71 1.27
CA ILE A 150 18.37 4.56 2.18
C ILE A 150 18.89 3.29 1.46
N GLY A 151 18.80 3.25 0.13
CA GLY A 151 19.27 2.15 -0.70
C GLY A 151 18.30 0.96 -0.72
N VAL A 152 17.00 1.25 -0.79
CA VAL A 152 15.93 0.26 -0.98
C VAL A 152 15.24 0.59 -2.31
N PRO A 153 15.15 -0.37 -3.25
CA PRO A 153 14.66 -0.07 -4.58
C PRO A 153 13.14 0.10 -4.60
N THR A 154 12.63 1.06 -5.36
CA THR A 154 11.21 1.08 -5.75
C THR A 154 11.05 0.29 -7.04
N VAL A 155 10.37 -0.85 -6.97
CA VAL A 155 10.44 -1.92 -8.00
C VAL A 155 9.19 -2.04 -8.85
N GLY A 156 8.13 -1.31 -8.51
CA GLY A 156 6.85 -1.33 -9.19
C GLY A 156 5.88 -0.39 -8.49
N GLY A 157 4.67 -0.28 -9.01
CA GLY A 157 3.68 0.65 -8.52
C GLY A 157 2.61 0.92 -9.57
N GLU A 158 1.60 1.69 -9.18
CA GLU A 158 0.50 2.11 -10.05
C GLU A 158 0.16 3.58 -9.81
N ILE A 159 -0.34 4.23 -10.86
CA ILE A 159 -0.77 5.63 -10.78
C ILE A 159 -2.04 5.85 -11.58
N TYR A 160 -3.05 6.45 -10.94
CA TYR A 160 -4.29 6.86 -11.60
C TYR A 160 -4.59 8.33 -11.36
N PHE A 161 -5.24 8.90 -12.36
CA PHE A 161 -5.72 10.26 -12.40
C PHE A 161 -7.23 10.24 -12.54
N GLU A 162 -7.93 10.83 -11.58
CA GLU A 162 -9.38 11.04 -11.63
C GLU A 162 -9.71 12.30 -10.85
N GLN A 163 -10.68 13.08 -11.34
CA GLN A 163 -11.06 14.35 -10.73
C GLN A 163 -11.43 14.22 -9.23
N SER A 164 -11.99 13.08 -8.82
CA SER A 164 -12.35 12.80 -7.42
C SER A 164 -11.16 12.78 -6.44
N TYR A 165 -9.91 12.68 -6.92
CA TYR A 165 -8.71 12.75 -6.08
C TYR A 165 -8.02 14.13 -6.08
N GLU A 166 -8.61 15.14 -6.76
CA GLU A 166 -8.02 16.48 -6.90
C GLU A 166 -7.73 17.17 -5.56
N GLN A 167 -8.67 17.05 -4.61
CA GLN A 167 -8.52 17.64 -3.28
C GLN A 167 -7.76 16.72 -2.33
N ASN A 168 -8.04 15.41 -2.41
CA ASN A 168 -7.47 14.38 -1.55
C ASN A 168 -6.71 13.37 -2.41
N CYS A 169 -5.42 13.62 -2.62
CA CYS A 169 -4.55 12.66 -3.28
C CYS A 169 -4.30 11.44 -2.37
N LEU A 170 -4.10 10.27 -2.97
CA LEU A 170 -3.73 9.07 -2.23
C LEU A 170 -2.28 8.73 -2.52
N ILE A 171 -1.50 8.59 -1.44
CA ILE A 171 -0.09 8.22 -1.51
C ILE A 171 0.08 6.99 -0.62
N ASN A 172 0.12 5.83 -1.25
CA ASN A 172 0.22 4.56 -0.55
C ASN A 172 1.56 3.91 -0.88
N ALA A 173 2.26 3.45 0.16
CA ALA A 173 3.57 2.81 0.01
C ALA A 173 3.52 1.40 0.59
N MET A 174 3.94 0.42 -0.20
CA MET A 174 4.14 -0.96 0.21
C MET A 174 5.63 -1.24 0.36
N CYS A 175 6.01 -1.93 1.42
CA CYS A 175 7.39 -2.39 1.62
C CYS A 175 7.43 -3.91 1.75
N LEU A 176 8.51 -4.52 1.25
CA LEU A 176 8.84 -5.92 1.43
C LEU A 176 10.22 -6.04 2.05
N GLY A 177 10.36 -6.95 3.02
CA GLY A 177 11.64 -7.30 3.60
C GLY A 177 11.80 -8.81 3.76
N ILE A 178 13.06 -9.26 3.83
CA ILE A 178 13.40 -10.67 4.06
C ILE A 178 14.07 -10.87 5.41
N ALA A 179 13.77 -12.00 6.05
CA ALA A 179 14.43 -12.48 7.26
C ALA A 179 14.53 -14.00 7.26
N PRO A 180 15.52 -14.59 7.95
CA PRO A 180 15.38 -15.96 8.43
C PRO A 180 14.16 -16.06 9.35
N ARG A 181 13.35 -17.09 9.15
CA ARG A 181 12.08 -17.31 9.87
C ARG A 181 12.25 -17.25 11.38
N GLU A 182 13.32 -17.84 11.89
CA GLU A 182 13.66 -17.92 13.30
C GLU A 182 14.10 -16.58 13.92
N ARG A 183 14.41 -15.58 13.09
CA ARG A 183 14.83 -14.23 13.53
C ARG A 183 13.71 -13.20 13.51
N LEU A 184 12.50 -13.59 13.10
CA LEU A 184 11.34 -12.71 13.21
C LEU A 184 11.06 -12.39 14.68
N ILE A 185 10.85 -11.12 14.99
CA ILE A 185 10.55 -10.64 16.34
C ILE A 185 9.14 -10.06 16.40
N ARG A 186 8.53 -10.08 17.59
CA ARG A 186 7.24 -9.46 17.88
C ARG A 186 7.41 -8.20 18.71
N SER A 187 6.43 -7.31 18.69
CA SER A 187 6.50 -6.07 19.48
C SER A 187 6.06 -6.19 20.94
N ALA A 188 5.45 -7.32 21.33
CA ALA A 188 4.98 -7.55 22.70
C ALA A 188 6.08 -7.36 23.76
N ALA A 189 5.94 -6.36 24.63
CA ALA A 189 6.84 -6.15 25.75
C ALA A 189 6.72 -7.29 26.77
N ALA A 190 7.84 -7.75 27.31
CA ALA A 190 7.84 -8.83 28.29
C ALA A 190 8.93 -8.62 29.35
N GLY A 191 8.80 -9.36 30.45
CA GLY A 191 9.76 -9.38 31.55
C GLY A 191 9.75 -8.10 32.38
N PRO A 192 8.86 -8.00 33.40
CA PRO A 192 8.92 -6.90 34.37
C PRO A 192 10.34 -6.71 34.93
N GLY A 193 10.81 -5.46 34.96
CA GLY A 193 12.19 -5.09 35.27
C GLY A 193 13.09 -4.89 34.04
N ASN A 194 12.67 -5.35 32.85
CA ASN A 194 13.38 -5.04 31.62
C ASN A 194 13.33 -3.55 31.30
N VAL A 195 14.37 -3.08 30.62
CA VAL A 195 14.59 -1.66 30.35
C VAL A 195 13.96 -1.30 29.01
N VAL A 196 13.25 -0.17 28.98
CA VAL A 196 12.71 0.42 27.75
C VAL A 196 13.70 1.43 27.22
N VAL A 197 14.15 1.24 25.98
CA VAL A 197 15.17 2.07 25.32
C VAL A 197 14.60 2.68 24.05
N LEU A 198 14.73 4.00 23.93
CA LEU A 198 14.41 4.76 22.73
C LEU A 198 15.65 4.84 21.86
N LEU A 199 15.51 4.48 20.58
CA LEU A 199 16.57 4.50 19.57
C LEU A 199 16.24 5.54 18.50
N GLY A 200 17.26 6.18 17.93
CA GLY A 200 17.13 7.00 16.72
C GLY A 200 17.12 8.51 17.00
N ALA A 201 16.32 9.26 16.22
CA ALA A 201 16.37 10.72 16.20
C ALA A 201 15.89 11.38 17.52
N LEU A 202 16.22 12.68 17.67
CA LEU A 202 15.74 13.51 18.76
C LEU A 202 14.25 13.80 18.62
N THR A 203 13.53 13.84 19.74
CA THR A 203 12.09 14.16 19.78
C THR A 203 11.87 15.67 19.71
N GLY A 204 11.11 16.14 18.72
CA GLY A 204 10.75 17.55 18.52
C GLY A 204 9.24 17.76 18.41
N ARG A 205 8.79 18.98 18.12
CA ARG A 205 7.35 19.33 18.00
C ARG A 205 6.76 18.97 16.62
N ASP A 206 7.08 17.77 16.13
CA ASP A 206 6.65 17.30 14.80
C ASP A 206 5.30 16.60 14.88
N GLY A 207 4.39 16.90 13.95
CA GLY A 207 3.14 16.17 13.77
C GLY A 207 2.18 16.15 14.97
N ILE A 208 2.36 17.03 15.96
CA ILE A 208 1.50 17.07 17.16
C ILE A 208 0.04 17.36 16.73
N GLY A 209 -0.83 16.36 16.89
CA GLY A 209 -2.24 16.40 16.50
C GLY A 209 -2.55 15.90 15.08
N GLY A 210 -1.57 15.33 14.37
CA GLY A 210 -1.74 14.80 13.00
C GLY A 210 -2.81 13.71 12.92
N ALA A 211 -2.71 12.66 13.74
CA ALA A 211 -3.63 11.53 13.69
C ALA A 211 -5.09 11.89 14.07
N SER A 212 -5.30 12.70 15.10
CA SER A 212 -6.66 13.02 15.60
C SER A 212 -7.33 14.19 14.89
N VAL A 213 -6.58 15.18 14.39
CA VAL A 213 -7.16 16.41 13.80
C VAL A 213 -7.04 16.44 12.28
N LEU A 214 -6.00 15.85 11.68
CA LEU A 214 -5.79 15.87 10.23
C LEU A 214 -6.23 14.57 9.56
N ALA A 215 -5.91 13.41 10.13
CA ALA A 215 -6.19 12.11 9.50
C ALA A 215 -7.56 11.50 9.87
N SER A 216 -8.29 12.11 10.81
CA SER A 216 -9.59 11.62 11.31
C SER A 216 -10.73 12.62 11.11
N ALA A 217 -10.55 13.63 10.24
CA ALA A 217 -11.53 14.67 9.93
C ALA A 217 -11.46 15.08 8.45
N GLU A 218 -12.55 15.64 7.92
CA GLU A 218 -12.60 16.17 6.55
C GLU A 218 -11.68 17.40 6.38
N LEU A 219 -11.05 17.55 5.21
CA LEU A 219 -10.20 18.72 4.89
C LEU A 219 -11.05 19.96 4.57
N GLY A 220 -10.67 21.14 5.10
CA GLY A 220 -11.45 22.38 4.97
C GLY A 220 -10.65 23.61 4.51
N GLU A 221 -11.36 24.72 4.21
CA GLU A 221 -10.72 26.00 3.89
C GLU A 221 -9.99 26.58 5.12
N GLY A 222 -8.66 26.75 5.04
CA GLY A 222 -7.84 27.33 6.10
C GLY A 222 -6.74 26.42 6.67
N ASP A 223 -6.67 25.15 6.25
CA ASP A 223 -5.64 24.19 6.71
C ASP A 223 -4.20 24.54 6.26
N GLU A 224 -4.01 25.54 5.39
CA GLU A 224 -2.69 26.07 5.01
C GLU A 224 -1.89 26.60 6.21
N ALA A 225 -2.57 27.02 7.29
CA ALA A 225 -1.93 27.48 8.52
C ALA A 225 -1.21 26.37 9.31
N LYS A 226 -1.42 25.09 8.96
CA LYS A 226 -0.83 23.91 9.63
C LYS A 226 0.49 23.43 8.98
N ARG A 227 0.99 24.10 7.93
CA ARG A 227 2.31 23.83 7.30
C ARG A 227 3.52 23.80 8.26
N PRO A 228 3.58 24.55 9.39
CA PRO A 228 4.76 24.54 10.27
C PRO A 228 4.99 23.26 11.09
N SER A 229 4.03 22.34 11.16
CA SER A 229 4.13 21.06 11.90
C SER A 229 4.40 19.84 11.01
N VAL A 230 4.80 20.06 9.75
CA VAL A 230 5.06 19.00 8.77
C VAL A 230 6.29 18.19 9.19
N GLN A 231 6.11 16.87 9.29
CA GLN A 231 7.16 15.92 9.57
C GLN A 231 8.22 15.98 8.45
N ILE A 232 9.50 15.99 8.79
CA ILE A 232 10.60 15.93 7.83
C ILE A 232 11.35 14.63 8.08
N GLY A 233 11.51 13.82 7.04
CA GLY A 233 12.25 12.57 7.12
C GLY A 233 13.74 12.74 6.84
N ASP A 234 14.58 11.98 7.55
CA ASP A 234 16.02 11.86 7.30
C ASP A 234 16.38 10.41 6.92
N PRO A 235 16.39 10.07 5.62
CA PRO A 235 16.68 8.72 5.16
C PRO A 235 18.11 8.25 5.50
N PHE A 236 19.05 9.18 5.74
CA PHE A 236 20.41 8.81 6.12
C PHE A 236 20.48 8.39 7.59
N ALA A 237 19.74 9.09 8.47
CA ALA A 237 19.55 8.65 9.85
C ALA A 237 18.83 7.30 9.90
N GLU A 238 17.77 7.11 9.09
CA GLU A 238 17.05 5.85 9.05
C GLU A 238 17.92 4.71 8.54
N LYS A 239 18.81 4.95 7.57
CA LYS A 239 19.77 3.92 7.14
C LYS A 239 20.62 3.41 8.30
N LYS A 240 21.14 4.31 9.13
CA LYS A 240 21.93 3.94 10.32
C LYS A 240 21.08 3.18 11.33
N LEU A 241 19.84 3.63 11.55
CA LEU A 241 18.88 2.99 12.45
C LEU A 241 18.52 1.57 11.98
N LEU A 242 18.25 1.38 10.69
CA LEU A 242 17.99 0.09 10.06
C LEU A 242 19.14 -0.90 10.31
N GLU A 243 20.37 -0.52 9.97
CA GLU A 243 21.53 -1.41 10.15
C GLU A 243 21.79 -1.73 11.63
N CYS A 244 21.60 -0.73 12.51
CA CYS A 244 21.66 -0.91 13.95
C CYS A 244 20.63 -1.91 14.46
N CYS A 245 19.36 -1.74 14.11
CA CYS A 245 18.27 -2.63 14.53
C CYS A 245 18.48 -4.06 14.03
N LEU A 246 18.85 -4.25 12.77
CA LEU A 246 19.11 -5.59 12.22
C LEU A 246 20.28 -6.29 12.91
N GLU A 247 21.33 -5.54 13.29
CA GLU A 247 22.45 -6.13 14.04
C GLU A 247 22.08 -6.44 15.50
N LEU A 248 21.28 -5.60 16.15
CA LEU A 248 20.75 -5.89 17.49
C LEU A 248 19.93 -7.19 17.52
N LEU A 249 19.13 -7.41 16.48
CA LEU A 249 18.33 -8.62 16.30
C LEU A 249 19.19 -9.84 15.97
N GLU A 250 20.18 -9.70 15.08
CA GLU A 250 21.12 -10.78 14.77
C GLU A 250 21.91 -11.26 16.00
N ARG A 251 22.21 -10.34 16.94
CA ARG A 251 22.89 -10.65 18.20
C ARG A 251 21.95 -11.10 19.32
N GLU A 252 20.65 -11.23 19.04
CA GLU A 252 19.61 -11.63 19.99
C GLU A 252 19.62 -10.76 21.26
N LEU A 253 19.77 -9.43 21.08
CA LEU A 253 19.89 -8.47 22.18
C LEU A 253 18.55 -7.92 22.68
N LEU A 254 17.49 -8.07 21.88
CA LEU A 254 16.19 -7.44 22.12
C LEU A 254 15.15 -8.47 22.57
N VAL A 255 14.29 -8.05 23.51
CA VAL A 255 13.09 -8.79 23.89
C VAL A 255 11.95 -8.47 22.94
N SER A 256 11.82 -7.21 22.57
CA SER A 256 10.87 -6.75 21.56
C SER A 256 11.35 -5.44 20.91
N LEU A 257 10.81 -5.14 19.75
CA LEU A 257 11.10 -3.96 18.94
C LEU A 257 9.78 -3.42 18.36
N GLN A 258 9.63 -2.10 18.34
CA GLN A 258 8.45 -1.39 17.85
C GLN A 258 8.91 -0.11 17.16
N ASP A 259 8.28 0.26 16.05
CA ASP A 259 8.47 1.56 15.42
C ASP A 259 7.74 2.68 16.17
N LEU A 260 8.15 3.93 15.94
CA LEU A 260 7.37 5.10 16.33
C LEU A 260 6.78 5.74 15.06
N GLY A 261 5.46 5.76 14.99
CA GLY A 261 4.68 6.41 13.94
C GLY A 261 3.67 7.39 14.52
N ALA A 262 2.41 7.29 14.09
CA ALA A 262 1.31 8.09 14.59
C ALA A 262 1.17 7.97 16.11
N ALA A 263 0.92 9.08 16.80
CA ALA A 263 0.90 9.20 18.26
C ALA A 263 2.23 8.88 18.99
N GLY A 264 3.33 8.66 18.27
CA GLY A 264 4.69 8.64 18.83
C GLY A 264 4.90 7.61 19.94
N LEU A 265 5.49 8.06 21.06
CA LEU A 265 5.74 7.20 22.21
C LEU A 265 4.45 6.62 22.82
N THR A 266 3.33 7.33 22.68
CA THR A 266 2.05 6.90 23.25
C THR A 266 1.55 5.59 22.63
N SER A 267 1.47 5.52 21.29
CA SER A 267 1.05 4.32 20.58
C SER A 267 2.05 3.19 20.76
N SER A 268 3.33 3.44 20.46
CA SER A 268 4.37 2.40 20.56
C SER A 268 4.41 1.78 21.95
N ALA A 269 4.43 2.60 23.02
CA ALA A 269 4.49 2.07 24.38
C ALA A 269 3.20 1.34 24.79
N SER A 270 2.03 1.91 24.49
CA SER A 270 0.75 1.32 24.89
C SER A 270 0.45 0.02 24.15
N GLU A 271 0.75 -0.06 22.86
CA GLU A 271 0.59 -1.28 22.06
C GLU A 271 1.56 -2.38 22.49
N MET A 272 2.83 -2.06 22.69
CA MET A 272 3.81 -3.02 23.22
C MET A 272 3.36 -3.58 24.58
N ALA A 273 2.85 -2.71 25.45
CA ALA A 273 2.35 -3.08 26.77
C ALA A 273 1.09 -3.96 26.69
N SER A 274 0.14 -3.60 25.82
CA SER A 274 -1.13 -4.33 25.62
C SER A 274 -0.85 -5.74 25.09
N LYS A 275 -0.09 -5.86 24.00
CA LYS A 275 0.32 -7.14 23.40
C LYS A 275 1.08 -8.03 24.40
N GLY A 276 1.87 -7.42 25.28
CA GLY A 276 2.62 -8.09 26.33
C GLY A 276 1.83 -8.46 27.58
N GLY A 277 0.65 -7.87 27.80
CA GLY A 277 -0.10 -7.98 29.05
C GLY A 277 0.61 -7.39 30.27
N VAL A 278 1.47 -6.38 30.05
CA VAL A 278 2.34 -5.71 31.04
C VAL A 278 2.02 -4.21 31.16
N GLY A 279 2.66 -3.52 32.11
CA GLY A 279 2.68 -2.05 32.16
C GLY A 279 4.06 -1.50 31.80
N LEU A 280 4.17 -0.18 31.60
CA LEU A 280 5.43 0.50 31.34
C LEU A 280 5.50 1.79 32.17
N ASP A 281 6.67 2.08 32.72
CA ASP A 281 7.01 3.39 33.27
C ASP A 281 7.97 4.08 32.32
N LEU A 282 7.64 5.28 31.85
CA LEU A 282 8.49 6.08 30.97
C LEU A 282 8.78 7.44 31.62
N ASP A 283 10.04 7.84 31.74
CA ASP A 283 10.42 9.15 32.25
C ASP A 283 10.75 10.10 31.11
N VAL A 284 9.86 11.07 30.86
CA VAL A 284 10.01 12.03 29.75
C VAL A 284 11.22 12.94 29.93
N ALA A 285 11.71 13.13 31.16
CA ALA A 285 12.93 13.90 31.40
C ALA A 285 14.20 13.19 30.89
N ARG A 286 14.10 11.89 30.55
CA ARG A 286 15.18 11.11 29.94
C ARG A 286 15.08 11.06 28.43
N VAL A 287 13.96 11.48 27.83
CA VAL A 287 13.78 11.43 26.38
C VAL A 287 14.70 12.48 25.74
N PRO A 288 15.52 12.12 24.74
CA PRO A 288 16.34 13.09 24.02
C PRO A 288 15.47 14.05 23.20
N LEU A 289 15.63 15.35 23.45
CA LEU A 289 14.82 16.40 22.83
C LEU A 289 15.62 17.19 21.80
N ARG A 290 14.96 17.54 20.69
CA ARG A 290 15.49 18.47 19.68
C ARG A 290 15.26 19.92 20.11
N GLU A 291 14.17 20.17 20.83
CA GLU A 291 13.75 21.47 21.31
C GLU A 291 13.69 21.48 22.84
N ALA A 292 14.26 22.50 23.47
CA ALA A 292 14.20 22.64 24.92
C ALA A 292 12.80 23.06 25.38
N GLY A 293 12.40 22.62 26.59
CA GLY A 293 11.13 23.02 27.20
C GLY A 293 9.90 22.43 26.50
N MET A 294 10.03 21.22 25.93
CA MET A 294 8.85 20.44 25.55
C MET A 294 8.14 19.94 26.80
N GLU A 295 6.82 20.10 26.83
CA GLU A 295 5.98 19.62 27.91
C GLU A 295 5.78 18.09 27.81
N PRO A 296 5.47 17.38 28.91
CA PRO A 296 5.32 15.93 28.89
C PRO A 296 4.36 15.41 27.82
N PHE A 297 3.23 16.10 27.58
CA PHE A 297 2.28 15.71 26.55
C PHE A 297 2.90 15.80 25.13
N GLU A 298 3.70 16.83 24.86
CA GLU A 298 4.34 17.06 23.56
C GLU A 298 5.39 16.00 23.26
N ILE A 299 6.11 15.56 24.30
CA ILE A 299 7.09 14.48 24.19
C ILE A 299 6.39 13.15 23.88
N MET A 300 5.29 12.85 24.59
CA MET A 300 4.58 11.58 24.45
C MET A 300 3.87 11.43 23.10
N ILE A 301 3.41 12.53 22.50
CA ILE A 301 2.61 12.50 21.26
C ILE A 301 3.36 12.98 20.01
N SER A 302 4.63 13.37 20.15
CA SER A 302 5.46 13.79 19.03
C SER A 302 5.60 12.67 18.00
N GLU A 303 5.40 13.02 16.73
CA GLU A 303 5.52 12.12 15.57
C GLU A 303 6.85 12.38 14.81
N SER A 304 7.89 12.79 15.53
CA SER A 304 9.25 12.87 14.97
C SER A 304 9.66 11.53 14.36
N GLN A 305 10.26 11.60 13.18
CA GLN A 305 10.60 10.45 12.34
C GLN A 305 11.88 9.72 12.84
N GLU A 306 12.18 8.58 12.22
CA GLU A 306 13.39 7.78 12.46
C GLU A 306 13.64 7.42 13.94
N ARG A 307 12.60 6.91 14.62
CA ARG A 307 12.69 6.44 16.00
C ARG A 307 12.14 5.02 16.14
N MET A 308 12.75 4.25 17.04
CA MET A 308 12.30 2.91 17.43
C MET A 308 12.27 2.78 18.96
N LEU A 309 11.38 1.94 19.48
CA LEU A 309 11.28 1.60 20.90
C LEU A 309 11.61 0.11 21.07
N CYS A 310 12.51 -0.22 21.99
CA CYS A 310 12.83 -1.62 22.28
C CYS A 310 12.83 -1.93 23.77
N VAL A 311 12.65 -3.22 24.08
CA VAL A 311 12.75 -3.77 25.44
C VAL A 311 14.01 -4.62 25.52
N VAL A 312 14.81 -4.40 26.56
CA VAL A 312 16.13 -5.00 26.74
C VAL A 312 16.28 -5.60 28.14
N ASP A 313 16.88 -6.79 28.24
CA ASP A 313 17.29 -7.35 29.52
C ASP A 313 18.32 -6.42 30.19
N PRO A 314 18.18 -6.05 31.48
CA PRO A 314 19.08 -5.11 32.14
C PRO A 314 20.57 -5.49 32.04
N ARG A 315 20.88 -6.79 31.93
CA ARG A 315 22.25 -7.30 31.81
C ARG A 315 22.86 -7.07 30.43
N ARG A 316 22.04 -6.76 29.43
CA ARG A 316 22.43 -6.56 28.01
C ARG A 316 22.34 -5.10 27.57
N VAL A 317 21.96 -4.17 28.45
CA VAL A 317 21.79 -2.75 28.09
C VAL A 317 23.10 -2.17 27.54
N GLU A 318 24.24 -2.42 28.18
CA GLU A 318 25.53 -1.93 27.68
C GLU A 318 25.91 -2.54 26.32
N ASP A 319 25.55 -3.80 26.06
CA ASP A 319 25.75 -4.43 24.75
C ASP A 319 24.92 -3.74 23.66
N VAL A 320 23.66 -3.39 23.97
CA VAL A 320 22.77 -2.64 23.07
C VAL A 320 23.34 -1.26 22.81
N LEU A 321 23.68 -0.50 23.86
CA LEU A 321 24.24 0.85 23.72
C LEU A 321 25.53 0.84 22.90
N GLY A 322 26.41 -0.14 23.10
CA GLY A 322 27.65 -0.28 22.32
C GLY A 322 27.43 -0.61 20.84
N VAL A 323 26.35 -1.34 20.49
CA VAL A 323 25.94 -1.52 19.09
C VAL A 323 25.43 -0.21 18.50
N CYS A 324 24.58 0.52 19.23
CA CYS A 324 24.05 1.80 18.80
C CYS A 324 25.14 2.85 18.59
N GLU A 325 26.12 2.92 19.50
CA GLU A 325 27.28 3.81 19.38
C GLU A 325 28.10 3.54 18.10
N ARG A 326 28.35 2.26 17.77
CA ARG A 326 29.08 1.88 16.54
C ARG A 326 28.37 2.36 15.28
N TRP A 327 27.05 2.32 15.26
CA TRP A 327 26.24 2.79 14.14
C TRP A 327 25.90 4.29 14.21
N GLU A 328 26.42 5.02 15.21
CA GLU A 328 26.09 6.43 15.45
C GLU A 328 24.57 6.67 15.54
N VAL A 329 23.88 5.75 16.20
CA VAL A 329 22.45 5.81 16.53
C VAL A 329 22.34 6.15 18.00
N LEU A 330 21.60 7.21 18.32
CA LEU A 330 21.34 7.56 19.70
C LEU A 330 20.45 6.48 20.33
N ALA A 331 20.83 6.03 21.53
CA ALA A 331 20.07 5.07 22.31
C ALA A 331 20.00 5.55 23.75
N THR A 332 18.79 5.73 24.26
CA THR A 332 18.58 6.24 25.62
C THR A 332 17.61 5.35 26.36
N PRO A 333 18.02 4.73 27.48
CA PRO A 333 17.08 4.07 28.35
C PRO A 333 16.16 5.14 28.94
N ILE A 334 14.86 5.01 28.73
CA ILE A 334 13.84 5.99 29.15
C ILE A 334 12.86 5.41 30.16
N GLY A 335 12.80 4.10 30.32
CA GLY A 335 11.75 3.47 31.09
C GLY A 335 12.02 2.05 31.53
N THR A 336 11.01 1.42 32.12
CA THR A 336 11.06 0.04 32.63
C THR A 336 9.72 -0.66 32.43
N VAL A 337 9.76 -1.95 32.10
CA VAL A 337 8.58 -2.82 32.05
C VAL A 337 8.11 -3.14 33.47
N THR A 338 6.81 -3.08 33.72
CA THR A 338 6.22 -3.32 35.03
C THR A 338 5.10 -4.36 34.96
N SER A 339 4.73 -4.94 36.10
CA SER A 339 3.59 -5.86 36.20
C SER A 339 2.26 -5.15 36.46
N SER A 340 2.22 -3.81 36.40
CA SER A 340 1.06 -3.02 36.83
C SER A 340 -0.11 -3.06 35.84
N ARG A 341 0.15 -3.37 34.57
CA ARG A 341 -0.77 -3.17 33.44
C ARG A 341 -1.22 -1.72 33.25
N ARG A 342 -0.37 -0.79 33.67
CA ARG A 342 -0.57 0.65 33.55
C ARG A 342 0.59 1.26 32.78
N LEU A 343 0.29 2.24 31.93
CA LEU A 343 1.28 3.10 31.31
C LEU A 343 1.39 4.35 32.18
N ARG A 344 2.54 4.50 32.85
CA ARG A 344 2.84 5.65 33.70
C ARG A 344 3.87 6.53 33.02
N VAL A 345 3.51 7.80 32.83
CA VAL A 345 4.44 8.82 32.35
C VAL A 345 4.95 9.55 33.58
N LEU A 346 6.27 9.61 33.71
CA LEU A 346 6.98 10.24 34.81
C LEU A 346 7.74 11.44 34.30
N GLU A 347 7.88 12.47 35.13
CA GLU A 347 8.85 13.54 34.94
C GLU A 347 9.79 13.55 36.16
N ARG A 348 11.06 13.19 35.95
CA ARG A 348 12.07 13.10 37.03
C ARG A 348 11.58 12.19 38.17
N GLY A 349 10.99 11.06 37.79
CA GLY A 349 10.41 10.08 38.70
C GLY A 349 9.08 10.46 39.38
N GLN A 350 8.50 11.63 39.10
CA GLN A 350 7.15 11.99 39.58
C GLN A 350 6.10 11.66 38.52
N PRO A 351 4.98 10.99 38.86
CA PRO A 351 3.95 10.68 37.87
C PRO A 351 3.24 11.94 37.38
N VAL A 352 3.19 12.09 36.06
CA VAL A 352 2.47 13.16 35.34
C VAL A 352 1.34 12.63 34.44
N ALA A 353 1.26 11.31 34.27
CA ALA A 353 0.09 10.60 33.74
C ALA A 353 0.08 9.15 34.26
N ASP A 354 -1.09 8.59 34.49
CA ASP A 354 -1.24 7.20 34.92
C ASP A 354 -2.53 6.58 34.35
N LEU A 355 -2.39 5.83 33.27
CA LEU A 355 -3.51 5.22 32.55
C LEU A 355 -3.45 3.68 32.58
N PRO A 356 -4.60 2.99 32.75
CA PRO A 356 -4.68 1.58 32.41
C PRO A 356 -4.34 1.38 30.92
N VAL A 357 -3.53 0.36 30.61
CA VAL A 357 -3.15 0.06 29.22
C VAL A 357 -4.38 -0.28 28.37
N SER A 358 -5.37 -0.97 28.93
CA SER A 358 -6.61 -1.33 28.21
C SER A 358 -7.40 -0.10 27.77
N VAL A 359 -7.41 0.97 28.57
CA VAL A 359 -8.16 2.19 28.24
C VAL A 359 -7.54 2.90 27.03
N LEU A 360 -6.23 2.78 26.84
CA LEU A 360 -5.55 3.33 25.66
C LEU A 360 -5.83 2.51 24.39
N VAL A 361 -5.90 1.18 24.47
CA VAL A 361 -5.85 0.31 23.28
C VAL A 361 -7.15 -0.47 23.02
N ASP A 362 -7.78 -0.99 24.06
CA ASP A 362 -8.83 -2.01 23.97
C ASP A 362 -10.24 -1.45 24.20
N ASP A 363 -10.38 -0.49 25.10
CA ASP A 363 -11.68 0.05 25.55
C ASP A 363 -12.21 1.21 24.68
N CYS A 364 -11.50 1.54 23.59
CA CYS A 364 -11.96 2.53 22.61
C CYS A 364 -13.29 2.08 21.96
N PRO A 365 -14.30 2.97 21.85
CA PRO A 365 -15.59 2.59 21.30
C PRO A 365 -15.48 2.21 19.82
N LEU A 366 -16.20 1.14 19.45
CA LEU A 366 -16.34 0.73 18.06
C LEU A 366 -17.77 1.01 17.58
N TYR A 367 -17.89 1.69 16.45
CA TYR A 367 -19.17 2.12 15.91
C TYR A 367 -19.77 1.06 14.97
N ASP A 368 -21.10 1.05 14.87
CA ASP A 368 -21.81 0.26 13.86
C ASP A 368 -22.10 1.16 12.66
N LEU A 369 -21.81 0.65 11.46
CA LEU A 369 -22.10 1.35 10.22
C LEU A 369 -23.58 1.21 9.85
N ASN A 370 -24.13 2.22 9.18
CA ASN A 370 -25.50 2.24 8.67
C ASN A 370 -25.52 2.35 7.13
N PRO A 371 -25.10 1.28 6.41
CA PRO A 371 -24.91 1.32 4.97
C PRO A 371 -26.24 1.42 4.21
N VAL A 372 -26.35 2.36 3.28
CA VAL A 372 -27.47 2.49 2.34
C VAL A 372 -26.94 2.73 0.93
N ARG A 373 -27.32 1.88 -0.02
CA ARG A 373 -26.97 2.06 -1.44
C ARG A 373 -27.55 3.38 -1.93
N PRO A 374 -26.78 4.26 -2.59
CA PRO A 374 -27.28 5.52 -3.10
C PRO A 374 -28.30 5.31 -4.22
N GLU A 375 -29.32 6.18 -4.29
CA GLU A 375 -30.36 6.14 -5.34
C GLU A 375 -29.92 6.79 -6.67
N GLY A 376 -28.71 7.34 -6.75
CA GLY A 376 -28.19 8.03 -7.92
C GLY A 376 -26.66 8.01 -8.00
N ALA A 377 -26.12 8.67 -9.02
CA ALA A 377 -24.67 8.78 -9.19
C ALA A 377 -24.05 9.59 -8.05
N LEU A 378 -23.04 9.02 -7.39
CA LEU A 378 -22.24 9.70 -6.38
C LEU A 378 -21.17 10.61 -6.99
N TYR A 379 -20.77 10.31 -8.22
CA TYR A 379 -19.61 10.91 -8.87
C TYR A 379 -19.99 11.63 -10.16
N ASP A 380 -19.24 12.68 -10.45
CA ASP A 380 -19.42 13.46 -11.66
C ASP A 380 -18.88 12.80 -12.92
N ALA A 381 -19.44 13.22 -14.05
CA ALA A 381 -18.95 12.81 -15.35
C ALA A 381 -17.67 13.59 -15.64
N PRO A 382 -16.59 12.94 -16.09
CA PRO A 382 -15.42 13.67 -16.56
C PRO A 382 -15.73 14.39 -17.87
N GLU A 383 -14.91 15.38 -18.21
CA GLU A 383 -15.00 16.03 -19.52
C GLU A 383 -14.61 15.03 -20.63
N PRO A 384 -15.40 14.92 -21.71
CA PRO A 384 -15.13 13.97 -22.78
C PRO A 384 -13.92 14.41 -23.62
N VAL A 385 -12.96 13.50 -23.78
CA VAL A 385 -11.84 13.60 -24.73
C VAL A 385 -12.23 13.00 -26.09
N LEU A 386 -13.05 11.94 -26.07
CA LEU A 386 -13.56 11.23 -27.24
C LEU A 386 -15.04 11.56 -27.45
N SER A 387 -15.39 11.82 -28.70
CA SER A 387 -16.77 12.07 -29.13
C SER A 387 -17.58 10.78 -29.37
N GLY A 388 -16.90 9.65 -29.51
CA GLY A 388 -17.47 8.36 -29.89
C GLY A 388 -17.53 8.13 -31.40
N ALA A 389 -17.13 9.11 -32.21
CA ALA A 389 -17.05 9.00 -33.67
C ALA A 389 -15.67 8.53 -34.18
N GLU A 390 -14.69 8.41 -33.27
CA GLU A 390 -13.33 7.99 -33.58
C GLU A 390 -13.31 6.54 -34.08
N SER A 391 -12.43 6.27 -35.04
CA SER A 391 -12.12 4.91 -35.46
C SER A 391 -11.50 4.11 -34.30
N PRO A 392 -11.55 2.77 -34.35
CA PRO A 392 -10.85 1.93 -33.37
C PRO A 392 -9.35 2.24 -33.26
N ALA A 393 -8.69 2.58 -34.37
CA ALA A 393 -7.28 2.99 -34.37
C ALA A 393 -7.06 4.30 -33.58
N GLU A 394 -7.89 5.32 -33.82
CA GLU A 394 -7.84 6.60 -33.09
C GLU A 394 -8.18 6.41 -31.60
N THR A 395 -9.15 5.52 -31.29
CA THR A 395 -9.49 5.16 -29.91
C THR A 395 -8.30 4.53 -29.19
N LEU A 396 -7.60 3.57 -29.81
CA LEU A 396 -6.41 2.95 -29.24
C LEU A 396 -5.29 3.97 -28.99
N LEU A 397 -5.05 4.88 -29.94
CA LEU A 397 -4.05 5.92 -29.77
C LEU A 397 -4.40 6.91 -28.66
N ALA A 398 -5.69 7.25 -28.51
CA ALA A 398 -6.17 8.09 -27.41
C ALA A 398 -6.03 7.40 -26.05
N LEU A 399 -6.32 6.09 -25.97
CA LEU A 399 -6.11 5.29 -24.77
C LEU A 399 -4.63 5.26 -24.39
N LEU A 400 -3.73 4.91 -25.30
CA LEU A 400 -2.28 4.91 -25.03
C LEU A 400 -1.74 6.31 -24.68
N GLY A 401 -2.37 7.36 -25.20
CA GLY A 401 -2.08 8.76 -24.86
C GLY A 401 -2.75 9.26 -23.57
N SER A 402 -3.54 8.43 -22.87
CA SER A 402 -4.13 8.77 -21.58
C SER A 402 -3.09 8.67 -20.47
N VAL A 403 -3.11 9.61 -19.52
CA VAL A 403 -2.25 9.56 -18.34
C VAL A 403 -2.50 8.34 -17.45
N ASN A 404 -3.60 7.61 -17.61
CA ASN A 404 -3.87 6.35 -16.90
C ASN A 404 -3.28 5.09 -17.57
N LEU A 405 -2.79 5.19 -18.81
CA LEU A 405 -2.28 4.03 -19.58
C LEU A 405 -0.90 4.27 -20.19
N ALA A 406 -0.48 5.53 -20.28
CA ALA A 406 0.83 5.91 -20.79
C ALA A 406 1.96 5.35 -19.94
N SER A 407 3.15 5.26 -20.56
CA SER A 407 4.36 4.74 -19.91
C SER A 407 4.62 5.43 -18.57
N ARG A 408 4.94 4.60 -17.57
CA ARG A 408 5.29 4.99 -16.21
C ARG A 408 6.78 5.28 -16.07
N ARG A 409 7.55 5.01 -17.10
CA ARG A 409 8.99 5.24 -17.17
C ARG A 409 9.47 6.59 -16.60
N PRO A 410 8.83 7.75 -16.87
CA PRO A 410 9.28 9.03 -16.30
C PRO A 410 9.25 9.06 -14.76
N VAL A 411 8.35 8.30 -14.14
CA VAL A 411 8.27 8.14 -12.67
C VAL A 411 9.38 7.18 -12.21
N PHE A 412 9.46 5.99 -12.80
CA PHE A 412 10.45 4.98 -12.41
C PHE A 412 11.90 5.40 -12.63
N GLU A 413 12.19 6.30 -13.57
CA GLU A 413 13.53 6.85 -13.78
C GLU A 413 13.98 7.81 -12.64
N GLN A 414 13.06 8.24 -11.77
CA GLN A 414 13.38 8.97 -10.53
C GLN A 414 13.80 8.02 -9.40
N TYR A 415 13.53 6.71 -9.54
CA TYR A 415 13.80 5.69 -8.54
C TYR A 415 14.99 4.82 -8.96
N ASP A 416 15.66 4.21 -8.00
CA ASP A 416 16.60 3.11 -8.26
C ASP A 416 15.84 1.77 -8.22
N PRO A 417 15.67 1.05 -9.35
CA PRO A 417 14.97 -0.23 -9.34
C PRO A 417 15.92 -1.43 -9.19
N VAL A 418 17.23 -1.23 -8.98
CA VAL A 418 18.26 -2.29 -9.07
C VAL A 418 19.22 -2.35 -7.88
N VAL A 419 19.23 -1.36 -6.99
CA VAL A 419 20.04 -1.39 -5.76
C VAL A 419 19.77 -2.68 -4.99
N GLN A 420 20.82 -3.21 -4.32
CA GLN A 420 20.87 -4.56 -3.75
C GLN A 420 20.94 -5.73 -4.75
N ALA A 421 20.89 -5.46 -6.06
CA ALA A 421 21.11 -6.43 -7.15
C ALA A 421 20.18 -7.68 -7.12
N ARG A 422 18.92 -7.49 -6.73
CA ARG A 422 17.90 -8.57 -6.66
C ARG A 422 16.91 -8.59 -7.81
N THR A 423 16.68 -7.44 -8.45
CA THR A 423 15.62 -7.26 -9.44
C THR A 423 15.87 -8.07 -10.70
N VAL A 424 15.03 -9.08 -10.91
CA VAL A 424 15.04 -9.99 -12.08
C VAL A 424 14.20 -9.43 -13.23
N ARG A 425 13.11 -8.74 -12.89
CA ARG A 425 12.23 -8.01 -13.80
C ARG A 425 12.06 -6.61 -13.28
N ARG A 426 12.43 -5.63 -14.11
CA ARG A 426 12.26 -4.20 -13.81
C ARG A 426 10.82 -3.76 -14.11
N PRO A 427 10.40 -2.57 -13.64
CA PRO A 427 9.15 -1.97 -14.10
C PRO A 427 9.06 -1.97 -15.64
N GLU A 428 7.84 -2.19 -16.15
CA GLU A 428 7.52 -2.32 -17.60
C GLU A 428 8.17 -3.52 -18.34
N GLU A 429 8.91 -4.41 -17.66
CA GLU A 429 9.41 -5.66 -18.28
C GLU A 429 8.48 -6.87 -18.08
N ALA A 430 7.59 -6.78 -17.09
CA ALA A 430 6.60 -7.78 -16.70
C ALA A 430 5.49 -7.12 -15.87
N ASP A 431 4.37 -7.83 -15.73
CA ASP A 431 3.18 -7.41 -14.99
C ASP A 431 3.39 -7.35 -13.46
N ALA A 432 4.42 -8.03 -12.95
CA ALA A 432 4.80 -8.01 -11.54
C ALA A 432 6.32 -7.87 -11.39
N ALA A 433 6.74 -7.17 -10.34
CA ALA A 433 8.15 -7.08 -9.98
C ALA A 433 8.63 -8.44 -9.48
N VAL A 434 9.84 -8.87 -9.90
CA VAL A 434 10.43 -10.15 -9.49
C VAL A 434 11.78 -9.93 -8.84
N LEU A 435 11.97 -10.46 -7.64
CA LEU A 435 13.17 -10.28 -6.81
C LEU A 435 13.78 -11.64 -6.46
N ALA A 436 15.05 -11.82 -6.80
CA ALA A 436 15.78 -13.05 -6.52
C ALA A 436 16.04 -13.24 -5.02
N LEU A 437 15.82 -14.48 -4.57
CA LEU A 437 16.19 -14.96 -3.25
C LEU A 437 17.56 -15.66 -3.31
N PRO A 438 18.26 -15.80 -2.16
CA PRO A 438 19.60 -16.40 -2.12
C PRO A 438 19.67 -17.86 -2.60
N ASP A 439 18.56 -18.60 -2.56
CA ASP A 439 18.47 -20.02 -2.94
C ASP A 439 18.27 -20.23 -4.46
N GLY A 440 18.21 -19.15 -5.26
CA GLY A 440 17.92 -19.20 -6.69
C GLY A 440 16.44 -19.16 -7.04
N SER A 441 15.55 -19.27 -6.04
CA SER A 441 14.14 -18.94 -6.20
C SER A 441 13.93 -17.42 -6.23
N ALA A 442 12.69 -16.97 -6.36
CA ALA A 442 12.33 -15.56 -6.35
C ALA A 442 10.99 -15.33 -5.65
N ILE A 443 10.78 -14.10 -5.22
CA ILE A 443 9.44 -13.59 -4.94
C ILE A 443 8.99 -12.70 -6.09
N ALA A 444 7.68 -12.67 -6.29
CA ALA A 444 7.04 -11.68 -7.14
C ALA A 444 6.04 -10.87 -6.32
N VAL A 445 5.86 -9.62 -6.70
CA VAL A 445 4.96 -8.69 -6.03
C VAL A 445 4.22 -7.81 -7.04
N SER A 446 2.93 -7.62 -6.79
CA SER A 446 2.04 -6.72 -7.52
C SER A 446 1.28 -5.83 -6.54
N ILE A 447 0.83 -4.67 -7.01
CA ILE A 447 -0.03 -3.75 -6.28
C ILE A 447 -1.05 -3.13 -7.24
N ASP A 448 -2.34 -3.28 -6.94
CA ASP A 448 -3.44 -2.93 -7.85
C ASP A 448 -4.63 -2.34 -7.08
N GLY A 449 -5.33 -1.34 -7.65
CA GLY A 449 -6.43 -0.66 -6.98
C GLY A 449 -7.27 0.26 -7.86
N ASN A 450 -8.02 -0.27 -8.82
CA ASN A 450 -8.85 0.54 -9.72
C ASN A 450 -10.11 1.11 -9.01
N GLY A 451 -9.97 2.30 -8.41
CA GLY A 451 -11.05 2.97 -7.68
C GLY A 451 -12.26 3.32 -8.55
N ARG A 452 -12.08 3.53 -9.87
CA ARG A 452 -13.18 3.83 -10.80
C ARG A 452 -14.14 2.65 -10.92
N ARG A 453 -13.59 1.44 -11.03
CA ARG A 453 -14.40 0.21 -11.11
C ARG A 453 -15.09 -0.10 -9.78
N VAL A 454 -14.41 0.14 -8.66
CA VAL A 454 -15.02 0.03 -7.31
C VAL A 454 -16.09 1.11 -7.10
N ALA A 455 -15.97 2.29 -7.68
CA ALA A 455 -17.01 3.31 -7.64
C ALA A 455 -18.29 2.88 -8.38
N CYS A 456 -18.15 2.14 -9.50
CA CYS A 456 -19.29 1.54 -10.22
C CYS A 456 -19.96 0.44 -9.38
N ASP A 457 -19.17 -0.53 -8.93
CA ASP A 457 -19.62 -1.69 -8.15
C ASP A 457 -18.59 -1.99 -7.06
N PRO A 458 -18.82 -1.57 -5.80
CA PRO A 458 -17.80 -1.70 -4.75
C PRO A 458 -17.43 -3.14 -4.43
N ARG A 459 -18.37 -4.08 -4.59
CA ARG A 459 -18.14 -5.49 -4.30
C ARG A 459 -17.39 -6.17 -5.43
N LEU A 460 -17.83 -6.03 -6.69
CA LEU A 460 -17.14 -6.68 -7.81
C LEU A 460 -15.85 -5.94 -8.22
N GLY A 461 -15.78 -4.63 -8.05
CA GLY A 461 -14.57 -3.86 -8.39
C GLY A 461 -13.37 -4.24 -7.52
N VAL A 462 -13.57 -4.48 -6.22
CA VAL A 462 -12.49 -4.96 -5.35
C VAL A 462 -12.14 -6.42 -5.64
N VAL A 463 -13.12 -7.24 -6.03
CA VAL A 463 -12.86 -8.61 -6.50
C VAL A 463 -11.95 -8.56 -7.73
N GLU A 464 -12.22 -7.68 -8.69
CA GLU A 464 -11.36 -7.49 -9.85
C GLU A 464 -9.94 -7.07 -9.45
N ALA A 465 -9.77 -6.08 -8.55
CA ALA A 465 -8.44 -5.67 -8.07
C ALA A 465 -7.64 -6.81 -7.40
N VAL A 466 -8.31 -7.66 -6.59
CA VAL A 466 -7.66 -8.83 -5.96
C VAL A 466 -7.24 -9.86 -7.01
N PHE A 467 -8.10 -10.14 -7.97
CA PHE A 467 -7.82 -11.10 -9.03
C PHE A 467 -6.79 -10.59 -10.04
N GLU A 468 -6.73 -9.29 -10.27
CA GLU A 468 -5.72 -8.62 -11.09
C GLU A 468 -4.32 -8.76 -10.47
N CYS A 469 -4.16 -8.47 -9.18
CA CYS A 469 -2.94 -8.80 -8.44
C CYS A 469 -2.50 -10.27 -8.65
N ALA A 470 -3.45 -11.21 -8.53
CA ALA A 470 -3.15 -12.62 -8.73
C ALA A 470 -2.81 -12.98 -10.20
N ALA A 471 -3.39 -12.26 -11.17
CA ALA A 471 -3.08 -12.39 -12.59
C ALA A 471 -1.66 -11.88 -12.90
N ASN A 472 -1.29 -10.72 -12.38
CA ASN A 472 0.05 -10.14 -12.49
C ASN A 472 1.13 -11.10 -11.96
N LEU A 473 0.88 -11.73 -10.81
CA LEU A 473 1.74 -12.80 -10.30
C LEU A 473 1.77 -14.05 -11.20
N ALA A 474 0.64 -14.42 -11.81
CA ALA A 474 0.57 -15.55 -12.74
C ALA A 474 1.40 -15.30 -14.02
N CYS A 475 1.39 -14.09 -14.56
CA CYS A 475 2.19 -13.69 -15.74
C CYS A 475 3.69 -13.94 -15.55
N VAL A 476 4.19 -13.80 -14.32
CA VAL A 476 5.59 -14.08 -13.98
C VAL A 476 5.84 -15.48 -13.41
N GLY A 477 4.80 -16.30 -13.29
CA GLY A 477 4.91 -17.68 -12.81
C GLY A 477 4.91 -17.82 -11.28
N ALA A 478 4.49 -16.80 -10.52
CA ALA A 478 4.48 -16.83 -9.07
C ALA A 478 3.15 -17.35 -8.49
N THR A 479 3.21 -18.15 -7.42
CA THR A 479 2.03 -18.59 -6.67
C THR A 479 1.75 -17.58 -5.55
N PRO A 480 0.55 -16.98 -5.48
CA PRO A 480 0.17 -16.12 -4.36
C PRO A 480 0.34 -16.80 -2.99
N LEU A 481 0.89 -16.08 -2.01
CA LEU A 481 1.12 -16.58 -0.65
C LEU A 481 0.37 -15.77 0.42
N GLY A 482 0.22 -14.46 0.21
CA GLY A 482 -0.45 -13.57 1.15
C GLY A 482 -0.72 -12.20 0.53
N LEU A 483 -1.66 -11.49 1.14
CA LEU A 483 -2.15 -10.20 0.70
C LEU A 483 -2.07 -9.18 1.84
N THR A 484 -1.73 -7.94 1.49
CA THR A 484 -1.92 -6.75 2.33
C THR A 484 -2.85 -5.79 1.60
N ASN A 485 -3.62 -4.98 2.33
CA ASN A 485 -4.51 -3.99 1.71
C ASN A 485 -4.39 -2.63 2.37
N CYS A 486 -4.68 -1.57 1.63
CA CYS A 486 -4.92 -0.25 2.17
C CYS A 486 -6.29 0.25 1.69
N LEU A 487 -7.25 0.32 2.61
CA LEU A 487 -8.62 0.76 2.32
C LEU A 487 -8.70 2.29 2.38
N ASN A 488 -8.84 2.96 1.25
CA ASN A 488 -9.01 4.42 1.20
C ASN A 488 -10.46 4.78 0.85
N PHE A 489 -11.16 5.42 1.79
CA PHE A 489 -12.58 5.78 1.65
C PHE A 489 -12.86 7.19 2.22
N GLY A 490 -14.00 7.76 1.83
CA GLY A 490 -14.52 9.01 2.39
C GLY A 490 -15.02 8.89 3.83
N ASN A 491 -15.91 9.79 4.25
CA ASN A 491 -16.45 9.78 5.62
C ASN A 491 -17.39 8.58 5.87
N PRO A 492 -17.04 7.61 6.73
CA PRO A 492 -17.81 6.38 6.96
C PRO A 492 -19.15 6.62 7.68
N GLU A 493 -19.37 7.79 8.25
CA GLU A 493 -20.62 8.15 8.92
C GLU A 493 -21.74 8.46 7.90
N LYS A 494 -21.37 8.77 6.65
CA LYS A 494 -22.33 8.96 5.56
C LYS A 494 -22.76 7.59 5.02
N GLN A 495 -24.08 7.36 4.98
CA GLN A 495 -24.65 6.04 4.66
C GLN A 495 -24.19 5.45 3.31
N HIS A 496 -23.96 6.28 2.31
CA HIS A 496 -23.51 5.84 0.99
C HIS A 496 -22.03 5.43 0.98
N VAL A 497 -21.18 6.12 1.73
CA VAL A 497 -19.76 5.74 1.91
C VAL A 497 -19.66 4.48 2.76
N ALA A 498 -20.47 4.39 3.83
CA ALA A 498 -20.59 3.17 4.63
C ALA A 498 -20.97 1.96 3.77
N TRP A 499 -21.90 2.14 2.82
CA TRP A 499 -22.28 1.09 1.86
C TRP A 499 -21.10 0.68 0.98
N GLN A 500 -20.36 1.63 0.39
CA GLN A 500 -19.17 1.32 -0.41
C GLN A 500 -18.12 0.56 0.39
N LEU A 501 -17.85 0.98 1.64
CA LEU A 501 -16.87 0.31 2.52
C LEU A 501 -17.30 -1.12 2.87
N VAL A 502 -18.56 -1.33 3.25
CA VAL A 502 -19.09 -2.65 3.60
C VAL A 502 -19.02 -3.60 2.41
N GLU A 503 -19.53 -3.19 1.25
CA GLU A 503 -19.52 -4.02 0.05
C GLU A 503 -18.09 -4.34 -0.44
N ALA A 504 -17.17 -3.37 -0.34
CA ALA A 504 -15.77 -3.61 -0.69
C ALA A 504 -15.08 -4.58 0.29
N VAL A 505 -15.33 -4.49 1.60
CA VAL A 505 -14.73 -5.45 2.55
C VAL A 505 -15.29 -6.86 2.36
N GLU A 506 -16.58 -6.99 2.07
CA GLU A 506 -17.18 -8.28 1.78
C GLU A 506 -16.67 -8.88 0.46
N GLY A 507 -16.56 -8.09 -0.61
CA GLY A 507 -15.97 -8.54 -1.88
C GLY A 507 -14.50 -8.95 -1.75
N LEU A 508 -13.73 -8.20 -0.95
CA LEU A 508 -12.34 -8.55 -0.62
C LEU A 508 -12.25 -9.89 0.12
N ALA A 509 -13.13 -10.13 1.10
CA ALA A 509 -13.18 -11.41 1.80
C ALA A 509 -13.48 -12.57 0.84
N GLU A 510 -14.50 -12.43 -0.02
CA GLU A 510 -14.89 -13.45 -1.00
C GLU A 510 -13.76 -13.78 -1.99
N ALA A 511 -13.07 -12.75 -2.50
CA ALA A 511 -11.95 -12.95 -3.43
C ALA A 511 -10.78 -13.67 -2.76
N CYS A 512 -10.42 -13.26 -1.54
CA CYS A 512 -9.36 -13.92 -0.75
C CYS A 512 -9.70 -15.38 -0.46
N GLU A 513 -10.95 -15.69 -0.08
CA GLU A 513 -11.42 -17.06 0.13
C GLU A 513 -11.37 -17.90 -1.15
N ALA A 514 -11.80 -17.33 -2.29
CA ALA A 514 -11.81 -18.02 -3.58
C ALA A 514 -10.40 -18.38 -4.07
N LEU A 515 -9.43 -17.48 -3.87
CA LEU A 515 -8.02 -17.70 -4.19
C LEU A 515 -7.28 -18.54 -3.13
N GLY A 516 -7.80 -18.63 -1.91
CA GLY A 516 -7.13 -19.26 -0.77
C GLY A 516 -5.92 -18.44 -0.28
N VAL A 517 -6.00 -17.11 -0.38
CA VAL A 517 -4.92 -16.18 -0.02
C VAL A 517 -5.31 -15.41 1.24
N PRO A 518 -4.55 -15.53 2.34
CA PRO A 518 -4.85 -14.82 3.58
C PRO A 518 -4.42 -13.35 3.54
N VAL A 519 -5.16 -12.51 4.26
CA VAL A 519 -4.77 -11.14 4.58
C VAL A 519 -3.82 -11.16 5.77
N VAL A 520 -2.57 -10.76 5.55
CA VAL A 520 -1.52 -10.77 6.59
C VAL A 520 -1.37 -9.44 7.32
N GLY A 521 -1.92 -8.36 6.77
CA GLY A 521 -1.84 -7.01 7.31
C GLY A 521 -2.57 -6.00 6.43
N GLY A 522 -2.52 -4.74 6.82
CA GLY A 522 -3.08 -3.65 6.04
C GLY A 522 -3.20 -2.34 6.80
N ASN A 523 -3.84 -1.37 6.17
CA ASN A 523 -4.12 -0.04 6.68
C ASN A 523 -5.53 0.41 6.24
N VAL A 524 -6.13 1.35 6.96
CA VAL A 524 -7.41 1.95 6.59
C VAL A 524 -7.29 3.47 6.73
N SER A 525 -7.51 4.17 5.62
CA SER A 525 -7.62 5.63 5.58
C SER A 525 -9.07 6.00 5.30
N LEU A 526 -9.75 6.54 6.30
CA LEU A 526 -11.11 7.06 6.18
C LEU A 526 -11.09 8.59 6.12
N TYR A 527 -12.26 9.20 5.92
CA TYR A 527 -12.41 10.65 5.82
C TYR A 527 -11.65 11.30 4.65
N ASN A 528 -11.30 10.52 3.61
CA ASN A 528 -10.77 11.05 2.36
C ASN A 528 -11.90 11.68 1.53
N GLU A 529 -12.35 12.84 1.98
CA GLU A 529 -13.45 13.57 1.38
C GLU A 529 -13.22 15.07 1.55
N ALA A 530 -13.79 15.83 0.62
CA ALA A 530 -13.80 17.28 0.65
C ALA A 530 -15.24 17.78 0.40
N PRO A 531 -15.53 19.08 0.52
CA PRO A 531 -16.90 19.59 0.32
C PRO A 531 -17.52 19.28 -1.05
N SER A 532 -16.69 18.97 -2.05
CA SER A 532 -17.12 18.56 -3.40
C SER A 532 -17.62 17.11 -3.48
N GLY A 533 -17.28 16.28 -2.49
CA GLY A 533 -17.64 14.86 -2.44
C GLY A 533 -16.46 13.97 -2.05
N PRO A 534 -16.71 12.67 -1.83
CA PRO A 534 -15.67 11.71 -1.47
C PRO A 534 -14.78 11.37 -2.66
N ILE A 535 -13.59 10.84 -2.37
CA ILE A 535 -12.80 10.10 -3.37
C ILE A 535 -13.61 8.92 -3.93
N PHE A 536 -13.14 8.33 -5.03
CA PHE A 536 -13.56 6.97 -5.37
C PHE A 536 -13.13 5.99 -4.26
N PRO A 537 -13.96 5.01 -3.88
CA PRO A 537 -13.54 3.95 -2.95
C PRO A 537 -12.33 3.22 -3.55
N THR A 538 -11.20 3.28 -2.86
CA THR A 538 -9.92 2.79 -3.41
C THR A 538 -9.27 1.80 -2.44
N PRO A 539 -9.74 0.54 -2.42
CA PRO A 539 -9.01 -0.55 -1.79
C PRO A 539 -7.77 -0.87 -2.64
N VAL A 540 -6.60 -0.44 -2.18
CA VAL A 540 -5.30 -0.81 -2.78
C VAL A 540 -4.92 -2.18 -2.26
N ILE A 541 -4.66 -3.11 -3.17
CA ILE A 541 -4.33 -4.51 -2.87
C ILE A 541 -2.86 -4.72 -3.21
N GLY A 542 -2.06 -5.23 -2.27
CA GLY A 542 -0.69 -5.67 -2.50
C GLY A 542 -0.56 -7.16 -2.27
N MET A 543 0.00 -7.91 -3.23
CA MET A 543 0.09 -9.37 -3.15
C MET A 543 1.51 -9.87 -3.34
N VAL A 544 1.93 -10.82 -2.49
CA VAL A 544 3.25 -11.45 -2.58
C VAL A 544 3.09 -12.90 -3.00
N GLY A 545 3.87 -13.32 -3.99
CA GLY A 545 3.90 -14.69 -4.49
C GLY A 545 5.30 -15.27 -4.59
N ARG A 546 5.38 -16.61 -4.61
CA ARG A 546 6.65 -17.35 -4.77
C ARG A 546 6.82 -17.90 -6.18
N LEU A 547 7.99 -17.67 -6.74
CA LEU A 547 8.47 -18.25 -7.99
C LEU A 547 9.63 -19.22 -7.67
N PRO A 548 9.50 -20.52 -7.95
CA PRO A 548 10.54 -21.49 -7.57
C PRO A 548 11.91 -21.31 -8.24
N ASP A 549 11.97 -20.65 -9.40
CA ASP A 549 13.18 -20.46 -10.19
C ASP A 549 13.15 -19.08 -10.84
N ALA A 550 14.04 -18.19 -10.37
CA ALA A 550 14.13 -16.81 -10.85
C ALA A 550 14.37 -16.72 -12.37
N ALA A 551 15.08 -17.68 -12.96
CA ALA A 551 15.42 -17.67 -14.38
C ALA A 551 14.18 -17.89 -15.29
N ARG A 552 13.09 -18.39 -14.73
CA ARG A 552 11.84 -18.70 -15.47
C ARG A 552 10.78 -17.61 -15.36
N ALA A 553 11.12 -16.47 -14.75
CA ALA A 553 10.19 -15.34 -14.68
C ALA A 553 9.68 -14.97 -16.08
N GLY A 554 8.36 -14.84 -16.21
CA GLY A 554 7.71 -14.39 -17.44
C GLY A 554 8.11 -12.98 -17.86
N ARG A 555 7.61 -12.55 -19.02
CA ARG A 555 7.90 -11.23 -19.64
C ARG A 555 6.67 -10.71 -20.36
N LEU A 556 6.53 -9.38 -20.36
CA LEU A 556 5.43 -8.62 -20.99
C LEU A 556 5.51 -8.55 -22.53
N GLY A 557 6.72 -8.51 -23.10
CA GLY A 557 6.89 -8.21 -24.53
C GLY A 557 6.83 -9.44 -25.44
N PHE A 558 6.31 -9.27 -26.66
CA PHE A 558 6.47 -10.26 -27.72
C PHE A 558 7.95 -10.39 -28.13
N THR A 559 8.55 -11.56 -27.91
CA THR A 559 9.99 -11.75 -28.13
C THR A 559 10.35 -12.50 -29.42
N GLN A 560 9.39 -13.22 -30.04
CA GLN A 560 9.68 -14.09 -31.17
C GLN A 560 8.61 -13.98 -32.28
N ALA A 561 9.04 -13.53 -33.47
CA ALA A 561 8.18 -13.50 -34.65
C ALA A 561 7.79 -14.92 -35.11
N GLY A 562 6.53 -15.09 -35.52
CA GLY A 562 5.97 -16.37 -35.96
C GLY A 562 5.25 -17.16 -34.86
N ASP A 563 5.47 -16.81 -33.58
CA ASP A 563 4.74 -17.37 -32.45
C ASP A 563 3.23 -17.23 -32.64
N ALA A 564 2.50 -18.24 -32.19
CA ALA A 564 1.05 -18.14 -32.07
C ALA A 564 0.71 -17.25 -30.86
N ILE A 565 -0.38 -16.49 -30.99
CA ILE A 565 -0.97 -15.69 -29.91
C ILE A 565 -2.27 -16.37 -29.50
N ALA A 566 -2.49 -16.56 -28.21
CA ALA A 566 -3.72 -17.13 -27.67
C ALA A 566 -4.33 -16.26 -26.57
N LEU A 567 -5.65 -16.36 -26.44
CA LEU A 567 -6.42 -15.83 -25.32
C LEU A 567 -6.66 -16.95 -24.31
N VAL A 568 -6.38 -16.69 -23.03
CA VAL A 568 -6.61 -17.62 -21.92
C VAL A 568 -7.51 -16.98 -20.88
N GLY A 569 -8.48 -17.74 -20.35
CA GLY A 569 -9.41 -17.29 -19.30
C GLY A 569 -10.80 -16.84 -19.80
N PRO A 570 -11.78 -16.72 -18.90
CA PRO A 570 -13.14 -16.29 -19.23
C PRO A 570 -13.20 -14.77 -19.45
N PHE A 571 -12.89 -14.33 -20.67
CA PHE A 571 -12.93 -12.92 -21.05
C PHE A 571 -14.34 -12.49 -21.46
N GLU A 572 -15.05 -11.88 -20.51
CA GLU A 572 -16.37 -11.26 -20.69
C GLU A 572 -16.26 -9.74 -20.48
N PRO A 573 -15.70 -9.00 -21.46
CA PRO A 573 -15.37 -7.59 -21.29
C PRO A 573 -16.60 -6.69 -21.17
N SER A 574 -16.47 -5.62 -20.39
CA SER A 574 -17.47 -4.56 -20.28
C SER A 574 -16.82 -3.18 -20.36
N ARG A 575 -17.54 -2.21 -20.92
CA ARG A 575 -17.12 -0.80 -20.94
C ARG A 575 -17.53 -0.04 -19.67
N VAL A 576 -18.35 -0.63 -18.80
CA VAL A 576 -18.73 0.00 -17.52
C VAL A 576 -17.47 0.26 -16.70
N GLY A 577 -17.27 1.51 -16.27
CA GLY A 577 -16.09 1.92 -15.50
C GLY A 577 -14.76 1.84 -16.27
N SER A 578 -14.77 1.65 -17.58
CA SER A 578 -13.54 1.53 -18.38
C SER A 578 -12.85 2.86 -18.67
N GLU A 579 -11.57 2.79 -19.05
CA GLU A 579 -10.82 3.94 -19.53
C GLU A 579 -11.43 4.52 -20.82
N VAL A 580 -11.94 3.68 -21.73
CA VAL A 580 -12.63 4.20 -22.92
C VAL A 580 -13.93 4.93 -22.55
N ALA A 581 -14.65 4.46 -21.53
CA ALA A 581 -15.84 5.13 -21.01
C ALA A 581 -15.47 6.45 -20.31
N LYS A 582 -14.37 6.48 -19.55
CA LYS A 582 -13.81 7.71 -18.97
C LYS A 582 -13.53 8.74 -20.06
N LEU A 583 -12.77 8.36 -21.10
CA LEU A 583 -12.43 9.25 -22.20
C LEU A 583 -13.66 9.75 -22.97
N ARG A 584 -14.79 9.04 -22.93
CA ARG A 584 -16.06 9.46 -23.54
C ARG A 584 -16.93 10.34 -22.63
N GLY A 585 -16.45 10.70 -21.44
CA GLY A 585 -17.21 11.51 -20.48
C GLY A 585 -18.30 10.72 -19.75
N GLU A 586 -18.18 9.38 -19.68
CA GLU A 586 -19.16 8.56 -18.96
C GLU A 586 -18.86 8.57 -17.45
N ARG A 587 -19.92 8.56 -16.63
CA ARG A 587 -19.80 8.51 -15.16
C ARG A 587 -19.30 7.13 -14.71
N ALA A 588 -18.59 7.10 -13.58
CA ALA A 588 -18.32 5.87 -12.85
C ALA A 588 -19.61 5.38 -12.18
N ALA A 589 -20.45 4.69 -12.95
CA ALA A 589 -21.72 4.14 -12.53
C ALA A 589 -22.10 2.90 -13.34
N GLY A 590 -22.88 2.00 -12.73
CA GLY A 590 -23.36 0.78 -13.36
C GLY A 590 -22.81 -0.47 -12.67
N GLU A 591 -23.38 -1.63 -12.99
CA GLU A 591 -22.96 -2.91 -12.40
C GLU A 591 -21.91 -3.58 -13.30
N LEU A 592 -20.89 -4.17 -12.67
CA LEU A 592 -19.85 -4.89 -13.39
C LEU A 592 -20.34 -6.31 -13.73
N PRO A 593 -19.85 -6.94 -14.81
CA PRO A 593 -20.20 -8.32 -15.11
C PRO A 593 -19.81 -9.25 -13.96
N PRO A 594 -20.64 -10.22 -13.57
CA PRO A 594 -20.27 -11.18 -12.53
C PRO A 594 -19.01 -11.96 -12.91
N MET A 595 -18.24 -12.41 -11.92
CA MET A 595 -17.01 -13.18 -12.13
C MET A 595 -17.19 -14.61 -11.65
N ASP A 596 -16.98 -15.60 -12.52
CA ASP A 596 -16.72 -16.98 -12.08
C ASP A 596 -15.30 -17.08 -11.53
N MET A 597 -15.14 -16.72 -10.25
CA MET A 597 -13.86 -16.71 -9.54
C MET A 597 -13.11 -18.05 -9.62
N LYS A 598 -13.84 -19.17 -9.69
CA LYS A 598 -13.21 -20.49 -9.82
C LYS A 598 -12.60 -20.66 -11.20
N ALA A 599 -13.36 -20.37 -12.26
CA ALA A 599 -12.86 -20.46 -13.63
C ALA A 599 -11.68 -19.51 -13.87
N VAL A 600 -11.74 -18.29 -13.33
CA VAL A 600 -10.64 -17.33 -13.39
C VAL A 600 -9.41 -17.87 -12.68
N ARG A 601 -9.51 -18.30 -11.42
CA ARG A 601 -8.39 -18.88 -10.66
C ARG A 601 -7.75 -20.06 -11.39
N ASP A 602 -8.57 -20.93 -11.97
CA ASP A 602 -8.07 -22.09 -12.70
C ASP A 602 -7.32 -21.67 -13.99
N ALA A 603 -7.75 -20.60 -14.68
CA ALA A 603 -7.03 -20.01 -15.80
C ALA A 603 -5.70 -19.36 -15.39
N GLN A 604 -5.69 -18.59 -14.29
CA GLN A 604 -4.46 -18.02 -13.72
C GLN A 604 -3.45 -19.13 -13.35
N ALA A 605 -3.96 -20.26 -12.84
CA ALA A 605 -3.13 -21.42 -12.55
C ALA A 605 -2.52 -22.07 -13.80
N ASP A 606 -3.28 -22.19 -14.89
CA ASP A 606 -2.78 -22.69 -16.16
C ASP A 606 -1.67 -21.79 -16.72
N VAL A 607 -1.91 -20.47 -16.80
CA VAL A 607 -0.91 -19.49 -17.26
C VAL A 607 0.37 -19.59 -16.43
N ARG A 608 0.25 -19.52 -15.10
CA ARG A 608 1.39 -19.64 -14.18
C ARG A 608 2.21 -20.92 -14.42
N ASN A 609 1.54 -22.06 -14.60
CA ASN A 609 2.22 -23.33 -14.83
C ASN A 609 2.94 -23.35 -16.18
N ARG A 610 2.34 -22.79 -17.23
CA ARG A 610 2.96 -22.69 -18.56
C ARG A 610 4.18 -21.76 -18.57
N VAL A 611 4.12 -20.64 -17.84
CA VAL A 611 5.30 -19.76 -17.62
C VAL A 611 6.42 -20.54 -16.93
N ARG A 612 6.11 -21.28 -15.85
CA ARG A 612 7.10 -22.06 -15.08
C ARG A 612 7.79 -23.16 -15.88
N VAL A 613 7.14 -23.73 -16.88
CA VAL A 613 7.77 -24.74 -17.76
C VAL A 613 8.35 -24.12 -19.03
N GLN A 614 8.36 -22.79 -19.13
CA GLN A 614 8.82 -22.02 -20.29
C GLN A 614 8.12 -22.41 -21.60
N ALA A 615 6.84 -22.78 -21.50
CA ALA A 615 5.99 -23.03 -22.67
C ALA A 615 5.52 -21.73 -23.34
N LEU A 616 5.56 -20.62 -22.61
CA LEU A 616 5.21 -19.29 -23.10
C LEU A 616 6.48 -18.46 -23.25
N HIS A 617 6.56 -17.71 -24.35
CA HIS A 617 7.57 -16.66 -24.54
C HIS A 617 7.12 -15.31 -23.97
N ASN A 618 5.80 -15.14 -23.84
CA ASN A 618 5.16 -13.97 -23.25
C ASN A 618 3.83 -14.38 -22.58
N ALA A 619 3.53 -13.73 -21.46
CA ALA A 619 2.23 -13.72 -20.83
C ALA A 619 1.98 -12.32 -20.27
N HIS A 620 0.79 -11.79 -20.52
CA HIS A 620 0.34 -10.49 -20.06
C HIS A 620 -1.16 -10.57 -19.77
N ASP A 621 -1.62 -9.97 -18.70
CA ASP A 621 -3.04 -9.94 -18.37
C ASP A 621 -3.81 -8.95 -19.29
N ILE A 622 -5.13 -8.86 -19.11
CA ILE A 622 -5.98 -7.93 -19.88
C ILE A 622 -6.79 -7.11 -18.88
N ALA A 623 -6.27 -5.92 -18.57
CA ALA A 623 -6.85 -4.97 -17.61
C ALA A 623 -7.43 -3.73 -18.32
N GLU A 624 -6.97 -2.53 -17.95
CA GLU A 624 -7.46 -1.24 -18.45
C GLU A 624 -7.25 -1.09 -19.96
N GLY A 625 -8.24 -0.51 -20.65
CA GLY A 625 -8.23 -0.36 -22.11
C GLY A 625 -8.43 -1.66 -22.90
N GLY A 626 -8.51 -2.81 -22.22
CA GLY A 626 -8.92 -4.09 -22.79
C GLY A 626 -7.88 -4.75 -23.69
N LEU A 627 -8.33 -5.72 -24.50
CA LEU A 627 -7.46 -6.55 -25.35
C LEU A 627 -6.59 -5.71 -26.31
N ALA A 628 -7.12 -4.59 -26.82
CA ALA A 628 -6.39 -3.74 -27.75
C ALA A 628 -5.14 -3.10 -27.08
N VAL A 629 -5.27 -2.66 -25.83
CA VAL A 629 -4.15 -2.08 -25.07
C VAL A 629 -3.17 -3.18 -24.67
N ALA A 630 -3.62 -4.31 -24.13
CA ALA A 630 -2.74 -5.43 -23.78
C ALA A 630 -1.90 -5.92 -24.97
N LEU A 631 -2.49 -6.04 -26.17
CA LEU A 631 -1.74 -6.36 -27.39
C LEU A 631 -0.74 -5.27 -27.78
N ALA A 632 -1.12 -4.00 -27.62
CA ALA A 632 -0.24 -2.87 -27.89
C ALA A 632 0.96 -2.86 -26.93
N GLU A 633 0.75 -3.09 -25.64
CA GLU A 633 1.81 -3.17 -24.62
C GLU A 633 2.76 -4.34 -24.91
N CYS A 634 2.24 -5.51 -25.28
CA CYS A 634 3.07 -6.64 -25.75
C CYS A 634 3.93 -6.25 -26.96
N CYS A 635 3.37 -5.53 -27.94
CA CYS A 635 4.10 -5.04 -29.10
C CYS A 635 5.15 -3.96 -28.74
N LEU A 636 4.82 -3.07 -27.80
CA LEU A 636 5.68 -1.97 -27.36
C LEU A 636 6.88 -2.47 -26.56
N ALA A 637 6.66 -3.40 -25.63
CA ALA A 637 7.72 -4.02 -24.85
C ALA A 637 8.61 -4.94 -25.71
N GLY A 638 8.03 -5.64 -26.68
CA GLY A 638 8.74 -6.53 -27.60
C GLY A 638 9.44 -5.84 -28.77
N GLY A 639 8.91 -4.69 -29.21
CA GLY A 639 9.33 -4.03 -30.46
C GLY A 639 8.92 -4.78 -31.73
N ILE A 640 7.95 -5.70 -31.63
CA ILE A 640 7.46 -6.54 -32.74
C ILE A 640 5.94 -6.38 -32.85
N GLY A 641 5.41 -6.28 -34.06
CA GLY A 641 3.98 -6.22 -34.31
C GLY A 641 3.25 -7.54 -34.08
N ALA A 642 1.94 -7.55 -34.33
CA ALA A 642 1.10 -8.72 -34.23
C ALA A 642 -0.10 -8.62 -35.16
N ARG A 643 -0.59 -9.76 -35.64
CA ARG A 643 -1.86 -9.85 -36.36
C ARG A 643 -2.78 -10.84 -35.66
N VAL A 644 -3.94 -10.36 -35.22
CA VAL A 644 -4.96 -11.15 -34.54
C VAL A 644 -6.31 -11.05 -35.25
N GLU A 645 -7.15 -12.06 -35.06
CA GLU A 645 -8.52 -12.14 -35.55
C GLU A 645 -9.42 -12.60 -34.39
N VAL A 646 -10.27 -11.69 -33.93
CA VAL A 646 -11.19 -11.90 -32.81
C VAL A 646 -12.52 -11.22 -33.09
N ALA A 647 -13.60 -11.84 -32.65
CA ALA A 647 -14.94 -11.26 -32.68
C ALA A 647 -15.40 -11.00 -31.24
N LEU A 648 -14.93 -9.90 -30.65
CA LEU A 648 -15.24 -9.46 -29.29
C LEU A 648 -15.00 -7.94 -29.16
N ASP A 649 -15.50 -7.32 -28.09
CA ASP A 649 -15.20 -5.92 -27.79
C ASP A 649 -13.76 -5.77 -27.30
N VAL A 650 -12.88 -5.21 -28.14
CA VAL A 650 -11.45 -5.11 -27.86
C VAL A 650 -11.08 -4.00 -26.89
N PHE A 651 -12.01 -3.09 -26.57
CA PHE A 651 -11.81 -1.99 -25.63
C PHE A 651 -12.59 -2.15 -24.32
N GLY A 652 -13.41 -3.20 -24.22
CA GLY A 652 -14.03 -3.54 -22.95
C GLY A 652 -13.02 -4.23 -22.03
N GLU A 653 -13.21 -4.05 -20.73
CA GLU A 653 -12.27 -4.45 -19.69
C GLU A 653 -12.87 -5.54 -18.82
N ALA A 654 -12.00 -6.45 -18.38
CA ALA A 654 -12.32 -7.48 -17.39
C ALA A 654 -11.04 -7.87 -16.61
N PRO A 655 -10.53 -6.96 -15.75
CA PRO A 655 -9.24 -7.15 -15.08
C PRO A 655 -9.17 -8.44 -14.28
N GLY A 656 -7.98 -9.06 -14.27
CA GLY A 656 -7.71 -10.32 -13.59
C GLY A 656 -8.30 -11.58 -14.23
N ARG A 657 -9.16 -11.47 -15.26
CA ARG A 657 -9.90 -12.61 -15.82
C ARG A 657 -9.23 -13.33 -16.98
N ALA A 658 -8.46 -12.61 -17.79
CA ALA A 658 -7.93 -13.14 -19.04
C ALA A 658 -6.53 -12.65 -19.37
N PHE A 659 -5.88 -13.35 -20.29
CA PHE A 659 -4.48 -13.14 -20.64
C PHE A 659 -4.27 -13.20 -22.15
N VAL A 660 -3.36 -12.36 -22.64
CA VAL A 660 -2.68 -12.56 -23.91
C VAL A 660 -1.40 -13.36 -23.64
N VAL A 661 -1.24 -14.48 -24.35
CA VAL A 661 -0.02 -15.29 -24.26
C VAL A 661 0.53 -15.57 -25.65
N SER A 662 1.86 -15.67 -25.77
CA SER A 662 2.53 -16.09 -27.01
C SER A 662 3.49 -17.25 -26.79
N GLY A 663 3.64 -18.08 -27.83
CA GLY A 663 4.61 -19.17 -27.85
C GLY A 663 4.47 -20.07 -29.08
N PRO A 664 5.24 -21.18 -29.13
CA PRO A 664 5.08 -22.20 -30.16
C PRO A 664 3.63 -22.72 -30.21
N ALA A 665 3.10 -22.94 -31.42
CA ALA A 665 1.68 -23.29 -31.58
C ALA A 665 1.29 -24.62 -30.91
N ASP A 666 2.23 -25.56 -30.82
CA ASP A 666 2.09 -26.82 -30.08
C ASP A 666 2.07 -26.61 -28.56
N ALA A 667 2.86 -25.67 -28.05
CA ALA A 667 2.84 -25.28 -26.64
C ALA A 667 1.51 -24.61 -26.22
N LEU A 668 0.81 -23.97 -27.17
CA LEU A 668 -0.51 -23.37 -26.96
C LEU A 668 -1.69 -24.30 -27.30
N ALA A 669 -1.44 -25.60 -27.53
CA ALA A 669 -2.50 -26.55 -27.85
C ALA A 669 -3.62 -26.55 -26.79
N GLY A 670 -4.86 -26.52 -27.26
CA GLY A 670 -6.06 -26.46 -26.40
C GLY A 670 -6.48 -25.05 -25.98
N LEU A 671 -5.66 -24.03 -26.24
CA LEU A 671 -6.02 -22.63 -26.03
C LEU A 671 -6.68 -22.03 -27.28
N ARG A 672 -7.40 -20.91 -27.09
CA ARG A 672 -8.00 -20.16 -28.19
C ARG A 672 -6.90 -19.36 -28.89
N ILE A 673 -6.31 -19.91 -29.95
CA ILE A 673 -5.37 -19.18 -30.80
C ILE A 673 -6.13 -18.08 -31.55
N ILE A 674 -5.67 -16.84 -31.41
CA ILE A 674 -6.28 -15.65 -32.00
C ILE A 674 -5.40 -15.01 -33.06
N GLY A 675 -4.13 -15.38 -33.19
CA GLY A 675 -3.25 -14.71 -34.14
C GLY A 675 -1.80 -15.15 -34.10
N ARG A 676 -0.93 -14.30 -34.62
CA ARG A 676 0.52 -14.50 -34.64
C ARG A 676 1.30 -13.21 -34.42
N VAL A 677 2.46 -13.35 -33.78
CA VAL A 677 3.45 -12.28 -33.62
C VAL A 677 4.18 -12.07 -34.94
N GLY A 678 4.40 -10.82 -35.33
CA GLY A 678 5.24 -10.45 -36.48
C GLY A 678 4.88 -9.11 -37.12
N GLY A 679 5.80 -8.60 -37.93
CA GLY A 679 5.66 -7.31 -38.61
C GLY A 679 6.01 -6.12 -37.73
N GLU A 680 5.67 -4.92 -38.21
CA GLU A 680 5.94 -3.63 -37.54
C GLU A 680 4.63 -2.91 -37.15
N GLU A 681 3.51 -3.63 -37.20
CA GLU A 681 2.15 -3.11 -37.01
C GLU A 681 1.38 -4.05 -36.07
N LEU A 682 0.52 -3.46 -35.24
CA LEU A 682 -0.56 -4.18 -34.57
C LEU A 682 -1.79 -4.14 -35.49
N GLU A 683 -2.25 -5.30 -35.94
CA GLU A 683 -3.44 -5.49 -36.76
C GLU A 683 -4.44 -6.38 -36.03
N ILE A 684 -5.62 -5.82 -35.72
CA ILE A 684 -6.81 -6.60 -35.32
C ILE A 684 -7.71 -6.65 -36.55
N ALA A 685 -7.81 -7.82 -37.17
CA ALA A 685 -8.43 -7.99 -38.49
C ALA A 685 -9.86 -7.47 -38.51
N GLY A 686 -10.13 -6.50 -39.40
CA GLY A 686 -11.44 -5.87 -39.56
C GLY A 686 -11.73 -4.70 -38.60
N GLU A 687 -10.87 -4.47 -37.60
CA GLU A 687 -11.07 -3.46 -36.55
C GLU A 687 -10.06 -2.31 -36.64
N LEU A 688 -8.77 -2.62 -36.50
CA LEU A 688 -7.70 -1.60 -36.50
C LEU A 688 -6.38 -2.12 -37.07
N LYS A 689 -5.56 -1.17 -37.51
CA LYS A 689 -4.19 -1.41 -37.97
C LYS A 689 -3.35 -0.18 -37.67
N VAL A 690 -2.37 -0.31 -36.77
CA VAL A 690 -1.55 0.82 -36.29
C VAL A 690 -0.08 0.40 -36.24
N ALA A 691 0.83 1.26 -36.68
CA ALA A 691 2.25 0.97 -36.64
C ALA A 691 2.79 0.99 -35.19
N VAL A 692 3.68 0.07 -34.83
CA VAL A 692 4.26 0.01 -33.46
C VAL A 692 4.98 1.31 -33.09
N ARG A 693 5.58 2.00 -34.07
CA ARG A 693 6.19 3.33 -33.86
C ARG A 693 5.17 4.41 -33.47
N GLU A 694 3.95 4.31 -33.97
CA GLU A 694 2.87 5.26 -33.70
C GLU A 694 2.27 5.01 -32.33
N LEU A 695 2.04 3.73 -31.99
CA LEU A 695 1.70 3.30 -30.62
C LEU A 695 2.72 3.85 -29.62
N ARG A 696 4.03 3.72 -29.91
CA ARG A 696 5.10 4.20 -29.03
C ARG A 696 5.08 5.72 -28.87
N SER A 697 4.81 6.44 -29.95
CA SER A 697 4.74 7.90 -29.92
C SER A 697 3.59 8.39 -29.04
N ALA A 698 2.43 7.72 -29.07
CA ALA A 698 1.31 8.04 -28.19
C ALA A 698 1.63 7.70 -26.72
N TRP A 699 2.19 6.51 -26.49
CA TRP A 699 2.39 5.93 -25.16
C TRP A 699 3.47 6.62 -24.30
N VAL A 700 4.58 7.07 -24.89
CA VAL A 700 5.71 7.63 -24.11
C VAL A 700 5.49 9.09 -23.68
N GLY A 701 4.70 9.85 -24.44
CA GLY A 701 4.65 11.31 -24.31
C GLY A 701 3.74 11.85 -23.21
N ALA A 702 2.69 11.13 -22.84
CA ALA A 702 1.59 11.73 -22.08
C ALA A 702 1.95 12.04 -20.62
N LEU A 703 2.51 11.07 -19.88
CA LEU A 703 2.87 11.29 -18.47
C LEU A 703 4.17 12.11 -18.31
N ALA A 704 5.11 11.98 -19.26
CA ALA A 704 6.39 12.69 -19.23
C ALA A 704 6.26 14.23 -19.22
N ALA A 705 5.10 14.76 -19.63
CA ALA A 705 4.82 16.19 -19.57
C ALA A 705 4.55 16.72 -18.15
N TYR A 706 4.38 15.83 -17.17
CA TYR A 706 3.87 16.17 -15.83
C TYR A 706 4.76 15.70 -14.65
N VAL A 707 5.83 14.95 -14.92
CA VAL A 707 6.70 14.32 -13.91
C VAL A 707 8.12 14.87 -13.98
#